data_AF-A0A554L9V6-F1
#
_entry.id   AF-A0A554L9V6-F1
#
_cell.length_a   1.000
_cell.length_b   1.000
_cell.length_c   1.000
_cell.angle_alpha   90.00
_cell.angle_beta   90.00
_cell.angle_gamma   90.00
#
_symmetry.space_group_name_H-M   'P 1'
#
loop_
_entity.id
_entity.type
_entity.pdbx_description
1 polymer ?
#
loop_
_entity_poly.entity_id
_entity_poly.type
_entity_poly.pdbx_seq_one_letter_code
_entity_poly.pdbx_strand_id
1 'polypeptide(L)'
;MMKSTIQKIQNELYYSLNRYLGSKQNGPEDEAIKITNGYKKLPGLAKNTPTAPQTLEVPELRLSDYKKTPYFNTLTNLAKTVQAELKPFIKAFVVHGSLATMDFIPDFSDLDTFVVVKKEVCANTKLLSQLRDKVVQAQKLLSEIDSLAHHGFIFCAEQNLSYYPQHYLPVTVFRYAKSLDGPAKIQFNIRDSAEEAKENFYHYYDVFQKIAKTGKMENKPGSKLYQLKWFVSMLLLMPSLYLQAKGIYLYKKFSFDFVRHPFLEKLSLVRKNFNKTAEILGEGYLKEAAKMLNEWASGLEQFEKDRKIINHPRKIPLSVYGKARRELVSHFRKNSDVLAFYEYGTVKAPGISDLDLILVLKEKLKNPFRYPTGPNIDKVAKGGLIIMTKSVFENVQIFDQTNLKKLFGQDIKVKQLSKKELELRSIVSVADWLPERILRLIGMLRANPLDVQHALRYTRSFAYSLENAARLTGLKDYDKFLWELQELRSQWKPLKIEQLRSLIKRGVYWGYEALSRFTEKYFSDPQPASGELELFKNQKIVFADQPSKVDADWAISASQQRSSDIVVVDPRLASQFFTYSRQPGILAKQMRRQLNLKNGQLIKNKNHRQFLVDKIRLANHCAEFLKREGFKSGLYRFGFYLK
;
A
#
# COMPACT_ATOMS: atom_id res chain seq x y z
N MET A 1 8.07 24.25 12.35
CA MET A 1 9.48 24.64 12.16
C MET A 1 10.46 23.54 12.59
N MET A 2 10.36 22.91 13.77
CA MET A 2 11.33 21.86 14.16
C MET A 2 11.41 20.63 13.23
N LYS A 3 10.30 20.16 12.63
CA LYS A 3 10.31 18.98 11.75
C LYS A 3 11.16 19.16 10.48
N SER A 4 11.14 20.34 9.87
CA SER A 4 11.92 20.61 8.65
C SER A 4 13.42 20.68 8.93
N THR A 5 13.84 21.10 10.13
CA THR A 5 15.27 21.15 10.50
C THR A 5 15.89 19.76 10.59
N ILE A 6 15.19 18.80 11.19
CA ILE A 6 15.70 17.43 11.35
C ILE A 6 15.83 16.71 10.01
N GLN A 7 14.82 16.85 9.14
CA GLN A 7 14.82 16.27 7.80
C GLN A 7 16.01 16.78 6.99
N LYS A 8 16.27 18.09 7.03
CA LYS A 8 17.42 18.71 6.35
C LYS A 8 18.76 18.16 6.86
N ILE A 9 18.97 18.16 8.19
CA ILE A 9 20.21 17.63 8.79
C ILE A 9 20.41 16.16 8.42
N GLN A 10 19.35 15.35 8.48
CA GLN A 10 19.41 13.93 8.11
C GLN A 10 19.80 13.75 6.63
N ASN A 11 19.18 14.51 5.72
CA ASN A 11 19.48 14.48 4.29
C ASN A 11 20.93 14.89 4.02
N GLU A 12 21.38 15.98 4.64
CA GLU A 12 22.77 16.43 4.53
C GLU A 12 23.76 15.36 4.99
N LEU A 13 23.51 14.73 6.14
CA LEU A 13 24.37 13.66 6.65
C LEU A 13 24.36 12.42 5.75
N TYR A 14 23.20 12.03 5.22
CA TYR A 14 23.09 10.94 4.26
C TYR A 14 23.93 11.19 3.01
N TYR A 15 23.81 12.38 2.40
CA TYR A 15 24.57 12.72 1.20
C TYR A 15 26.07 12.90 1.49
N SER A 16 26.43 13.49 2.63
CA SER A 16 27.83 13.59 3.07
C SER A 16 28.46 12.21 3.29
N LEU A 17 27.75 11.28 3.94
CA LEU A 17 28.23 9.91 4.13
C LEU A 17 28.50 9.20 2.81
N ASN A 18 27.54 9.27 1.87
CA ASN A 18 27.70 8.67 0.54
C ASN A 18 28.85 9.29 -0.25
N ARG A 19 29.01 10.62 -0.17
CA ARG A 19 30.13 11.31 -0.83
C ARG A 19 31.48 10.92 -0.22
N TYR A 20 31.58 10.87 1.10
CA TYR A 20 32.80 10.54 1.82
C TYR A 20 33.26 9.10 1.55
N LEU A 21 32.35 8.13 1.69
CA LEU A 21 32.64 6.71 1.44
C LEU A 21 32.74 6.38 -0.07
N GLY A 22 32.07 7.15 -0.93
CA GLY A 22 32.10 6.98 -2.38
C GLY A 22 33.30 7.61 -3.09
N SER A 23 34.04 8.51 -2.42
CA SER A 23 35.14 9.25 -3.05
C SER A 23 36.42 8.42 -3.17
N LYS A 24 36.93 8.31 -4.41
CA LYS A 24 38.26 7.72 -4.70
C LYS A 24 39.42 8.56 -4.15
N GLN A 25 39.26 9.88 -4.07
CA GLN A 25 40.27 10.76 -3.48
C GLN A 25 40.17 10.71 -1.96
N ASN A 26 41.33 10.76 -1.27
CA ASN A 26 41.43 10.88 0.18
C ASN A 26 40.50 12.00 0.64
N GLY A 27 39.42 11.60 1.31
CA GLY A 27 38.46 12.54 1.87
C GLY A 27 39.14 13.28 3.01
N PRO A 28 38.97 14.61 3.12
CA PRO A 28 39.54 15.35 4.23
C PRO A 28 39.00 14.79 5.55
N GLU A 29 39.87 14.66 6.55
CA GLU A 29 39.51 14.21 7.90
C GLU A 29 38.36 15.06 8.49
N ASP A 30 38.32 16.34 8.12
CA ASP A 30 37.26 17.28 8.48
C ASP A 30 35.84 16.82 8.08
N GLU A 31 35.69 16.18 6.91
CA GLU A 31 34.37 15.68 6.47
C GLU A 31 33.93 14.49 7.34
N ALA A 32 34.86 13.60 7.71
CA ALA A 32 34.58 12.49 8.62
C ALA A 32 34.20 12.99 10.02
N ILE A 33 34.89 14.02 10.52
CA ILE A 33 34.57 14.70 11.79
C ILE A 33 33.18 15.32 11.72
N LYS A 34 32.85 16.03 10.63
CA LYS A 34 31.54 16.65 10.42
C LYS A 34 30.41 15.63 10.41
N ILE A 35 30.57 14.55 9.64
CA ILE A 35 29.60 13.44 9.57
C ILE A 35 29.41 12.84 10.97
N THR A 36 30.51 12.53 11.64
CA THR A 36 30.50 11.93 12.98
C THR A 36 29.79 12.80 14.01
N ASN A 37 30.10 14.09 14.03
CA ASN A 37 29.48 15.06 14.94
C ASN A 37 27.98 15.24 14.64
N GLY A 38 27.57 15.20 13.38
CA GLY A 38 26.16 15.25 13.01
C GLY A 38 25.39 14.02 13.48
N TYR A 39 25.92 12.81 13.26
CA TYR A 39 25.29 11.57 13.69
C TYR A 39 25.25 11.39 15.21
N LYS A 40 26.21 11.94 15.96
CA LYS A 40 26.13 12.02 17.43
C LYS A 40 24.96 12.87 17.92
N LYS A 41 24.59 13.92 17.17
CA LYS A 41 23.51 14.85 17.52
C LYS A 41 22.12 14.39 17.07
N LEU A 42 22.03 13.53 16.05
CA LEU A 42 20.77 13.10 15.43
C LEU A 42 19.78 12.40 16.41
N PRO A 43 20.21 11.50 17.33
CA PRO A 43 19.28 10.80 18.23
C PRO A 43 18.47 11.72 19.16
N GLY A 44 19.03 12.86 19.57
CA GLY A 44 18.35 13.83 20.43
C GLY A 44 17.17 14.55 19.76
N LEU A 45 17.10 14.51 18.42
CA LEU A 45 16.15 15.25 17.62
C LEU A 45 14.91 14.41 17.23
N ALA A 46 15.04 13.09 17.11
CA ALA A 46 14.03 12.21 16.51
C ALA A 46 12.91 11.75 17.47
N LYS A 47 12.46 12.58 18.42
CA LYS A 47 11.42 12.20 19.41
C LYS A 47 10.02 11.96 18.81
N ASN A 48 9.79 12.35 17.56
CA ASN A 48 8.53 12.13 16.85
C ASN A 48 8.74 11.13 15.70
N THR A 49 8.80 9.84 16.03
CA THR A 49 8.93 8.77 15.03
C THR A 49 7.72 8.77 14.09
N PRO A 50 7.90 8.72 12.76
CA PRO A 50 6.84 8.58 11.77
C PRO A 50 6.65 7.11 11.39
N THR A 51 5.40 6.79 11.03
CA THR A 51 4.81 5.45 10.87
C THR A 51 5.10 4.47 12.00
N ALA A 52 4.57 3.25 11.89
CA ALA A 52 5.04 2.14 12.70
C ALA A 52 6.30 1.55 12.06
N PRO A 53 7.17 0.90 12.85
CA PRO A 53 8.31 0.18 12.32
C PRO A 53 7.86 -0.90 11.32
N GLN A 54 8.47 -0.91 10.15
CA GLN A 54 8.36 -1.98 9.16
C GLN A 54 9.66 -2.79 9.20
N THR A 55 9.59 -4.03 9.63
CA THR A 55 10.74 -4.96 9.54
C THR A 55 10.63 -5.74 8.25
N LEU A 56 11.69 -5.69 7.43
CA LEU A 56 11.83 -6.49 6.23
C LEU A 56 12.91 -7.53 6.42
N GLU A 57 12.56 -8.77 6.07
CA GLU A 57 13.52 -9.86 5.94
C GLU A 57 14.08 -9.85 4.52
N VAL A 58 15.39 -9.75 4.43
CA VAL A 58 16.13 -9.79 3.17
C VAL A 58 16.84 -11.13 3.10
N PRO A 59 16.40 -12.06 2.23
CA PRO A 59 17.01 -13.37 2.14
C PRO A 59 18.45 -13.28 1.63
N GLU A 60 19.24 -14.29 1.94
CA GLU A 60 20.62 -14.40 1.46
C GLU A 60 20.69 -14.47 -0.08
N LEU A 61 21.72 -13.85 -0.65
CA LEU A 61 22.12 -14.01 -2.04
C LEU A 61 22.84 -15.36 -2.18
N ARG A 62 22.19 -16.31 -2.84
CA ARG A 62 22.77 -17.63 -3.10
C ARG A 62 23.75 -17.54 -4.28
N LEU A 63 25.05 -17.49 -3.99
CA LEU A 63 26.10 -17.41 -5.02
C LEU A 63 26.03 -18.57 -6.04
N SER A 64 25.49 -19.74 -5.63
CA SER A 64 25.24 -20.87 -6.52
C SER A 64 24.40 -20.51 -7.75
N ASP A 65 23.46 -19.57 -7.59
CA ASP A 65 22.52 -19.17 -8.64
C ASP A 65 23.24 -18.37 -9.75
N TYR A 66 24.43 -17.85 -9.46
CA TYR A 66 25.25 -17.04 -10.36
C TYR A 66 26.36 -17.83 -11.06
N LYS A 67 26.55 -19.13 -10.76
CA LYS A 67 27.66 -19.95 -11.30
C LYS A 67 27.83 -19.90 -12.83
N LYS A 68 26.73 -19.72 -13.56
CA LYS A 68 26.69 -19.68 -15.03
C LYS A 68 26.71 -18.25 -15.61
N THR A 69 26.88 -17.26 -14.75
CA THR A 69 26.92 -15.84 -15.13
C THR A 69 28.36 -15.34 -15.13
N PRO A 70 28.69 -14.31 -15.94
CA PRO A 70 30.03 -13.73 -15.93
C PRO A 70 30.41 -13.10 -14.58
N TYR A 71 29.44 -12.85 -13.69
CA TYR A 71 29.64 -12.15 -12.43
C TYR A 71 29.94 -13.08 -11.24
N PHE A 72 29.94 -14.40 -11.43
CA PHE A 72 30.11 -15.36 -10.32
C PHE A 72 31.37 -15.09 -9.48
N ASN A 73 32.51 -14.93 -10.15
CA ASN A 73 33.79 -14.74 -9.49
C ASN A 73 33.84 -13.40 -8.74
N THR A 74 33.40 -12.32 -9.39
CA THR A 74 33.37 -10.99 -8.78
C THR A 74 32.40 -10.93 -7.59
N LEU A 75 31.21 -11.52 -7.69
CA LEU A 75 30.26 -11.61 -6.57
C LEU A 75 30.80 -12.47 -5.43
N THR A 76 31.51 -13.56 -5.75
CA THR A 76 32.18 -14.41 -4.75
C THR A 76 33.28 -13.64 -4.02
N ASN A 77 34.11 -12.90 -4.76
CA ASN A 77 35.16 -12.06 -4.18
C ASN A 77 34.57 -10.95 -3.32
N LEU A 78 33.53 -10.28 -3.81
CA LEU A 78 32.83 -9.25 -3.04
C LEU A 78 32.23 -9.83 -1.76
N ALA A 79 31.57 -11.00 -1.82
CA ALA A 79 31.04 -11.66 -0.62
C ALA A 79 32.14 -11.96 0.39
N LYS A 80 33.30 -12.46 -0.05
CA LYS A 80 34.47 -12.68 0.82
C LYS A 80 34.97 -11.38 1.44
N THR A 81 35.13 -10.32 0.66
CA THR A 81 35.54 -8.99 1.18
C THR A 81 34.51 -8.44 2.17
N VAL A 82 33.21 -8.59 1.90
CA VAL A 82 32.14 -8.18 2.81
C VAL A 82 32.27 -8.91 4.15
N GLN A 83 32.43 -10.24 4.13
CA GLN A 83 32.56 -11.05 5.34
C GLN A 83 33.84 -10.76 6.12
N ALA A 84 34.98 -10.70 5.44
CA ALA A 84 36.27 -10.58 6.09
C ALA A 84 36.60 -9.16 6.52
N GLU A 85 36.23 -8.14 5.73
CA GLU A 85 36.75 -6.78 5.89
C GLU A 85 35.67 -5.77 6.26
N LEU A 86 34.44 -5.90 5.75
CA LEU A 86 33.38 -4.89 5.97
C LEU A 86 32.46 -5.24 7.13
N LYS A 87 32.29 -6.52 7.46
CA LYS A 87 31.41 -7.02 8.54
C LYS A 87 31.58 -6.32 9.89
N PRO A 88 32.80 -5.95 10.34
CA PRO A 88 32.94 -5.21 11.59
C PRO A 88 32.23 -3.85 11.58
N PHE A 89 32.08 -3.24 10.41
CA PHE A 89 31.60 -1.86 10.25
C PHE A 89 30.14 -1.74 9.83
N ILE A 90 29.57 -2.80 9.24
CA ILE A 90 28.24 -2.76 8.62
C ILE A 90 27.26 -3.68 9.34
N LYS A 91 25.99 -3.30 9.34
CA LYS A 91 24.88 -4.11 9.87
C LYS A 91 24.29 -5.02 8.80
N ALA A 92 24.27 -4.59 7.54
CA ALA A 92 23.77 -5.35 6.42
C ALA A 92 24.44 -4.90 5.12
N PHE A 93 24.71 -5.84 4.22
CA PHE A 93 25.13 -5.58 2.85
C PHE A 93 24.10 -6.15 1.89
N VAL A 94 23.29 -5.29 1.30
CA VAL A 94 22.17 -5.69 0.45
C VAL A 94 22.47 -5.40 -1.01
N VAL A 95 22.28 -6.39 -1.88
CA VAL A 95 22.22 -6.25 -3.34
C VAL A 95 20.76 -6.11 -3.72
N HIS A 96 20.44 -5.09 -4.53
CA HIS A 96 19.10 -4.89 -5.07
C HIS A 96 19.16 -4.80 -6.59
N GLY A 97 18.09 -4.31 -7.22
CA GLY A 97 18.06 -4.16 -8.67
C GLY A 97 18.16 -5.47 -9.44
N SER A 98 18.64 -5.38 -10.66
CA SER A 98 18.53 -6.45 -11.64
C SER A 98 19.41 -7.66 -11.35
N LEU A 99 20.52 -7.49 -10.63
CA LEU A 99 21.34 -8.61 -10.19
C LEU A 99 20.63 -9.41 -9.10
N ALA A 100 19.94 -8.76 -8.15
CA ALA A 100 19.18 -9.45 -7.10
C ALA A 100 17.99 -10.25 -7.66
N THR A 101 17.39 -9.77 -8.76
CA THR A 101 16.25 -10.41 -9.44
C THR A 101 16.62 -11.27 -10.64
N MET A 102 17.92 -11.47 -10.92
CA MET A 102 18.44 -12.28 -12.03
C MET A 102 17.91 -11.87 -13.43
N ASP A 103 17.57 -10.59 -13.61
CA ASP A 103 17.10 -10.00 -14.87
C ASP A 103 18.02 -8.87 -15.36
N PHE A 104 19.30 -8.98 -15.01
CA PHE A 104 20.36 -8.10 -15.47
C PHE A 104 20.63 -8.27 -16.96
N ILE A 105 21.17 -7.22 -17.57
CA ILE A 105 21.67 -7.20 -18.94
C ILE A 105 23.19 -7.07 -18.86
N PRO A 106 23.95 -8.06 -19.38
CA PRO A 106 25.40 -8.00 -19.43
C PRO A 106 25.91 -6.69 -20.01
N ASP A 107 27.02 -6.18 -19.46
CA ASP A 107 27.70 -4.94 -19.89
C ASP A 107 26.89 -3.63 -19.77
N PHE A 108 25.61 -3.71 -19.40
CA PHE A 108 24.78 -2.54 -19.12
C PHE A 108 24.40 -2.42 -17.65
N SER A 109 24.07 -3.51 -16.97
CA SER A 109 23.48 -3.43 -15.62
C SER A 109 24.56 -3.33 -14.54
N ASP A 110 24.51 -2.24 -13.76
CA ASP A 110 25.38 -2.01 -12.61
C ASP A 110 25.05 -2.94 -11.44
N LEU A 111 25.99 -3.12 -10.50
CA LEU A 111 25.70 -3.74 -9.20
C LEU A 111 25.08 -2.74 -8.23
N ASP A 112 23.76 -2.73 -8.21
CA ASP A 112 22.92 -1.99 -7.28
C ASP A 112 23.08 -2.52 -5.83
N THR A 113 23.55 -1.68 -4.91
CA THR A 113 23.73 -2.06 -3.49
C THR A 113 23.09 -1.07 -2.53
N PHE A 114 22.88 -1.52 -1.29
CA PHE A 114 22.49 -0.71 -0.14
C PHE A 114 23.18 -1.26 1.11
N VAL A 115 24.11 -0.49 1.67
CA VAL A 115 24.97 -0.88 2.78
C VAL A 115 24.53 -0.13 4.03
N VAL A 116 24.10 -0.86 5.05
CA VAL A 116 23.72 -0.27 6.35
C VAL A 116 24.95 -0.16 7.22
N VAL A 117 25.44 1.06 7.46
CA VAL A 117 26.62 1.31 8.31
C VAL A 117 26.18 1.33 9.78
N LYS A 118 26.91 0.62 10.65
CA LYS A 118 26.56 0.55 12.08
C LYS A 118 26.61 1.93 12.73
N LYS A 119 25.72 2.18 13.69
CA LYS A 119 25.62 3.47 14.38
C LYS A 119 26.94 3.91 15.04
N GLU A 120 27.69 2.98 15.63
CA GLU A 120 28.96 3.23 16.31
C GLU A 120 30.08 3.64 15.35
N VAL A 121 30.03 3.18 14.10
CA VAL A 121 30.97 3.60 13.05
C VAL A 121 30.69 5.02 12.63
N CYS A 122 29.42 5.35 12.36
CA CYS A 122 29.01 6.72 12.06
C CYS A 122 29.20 7.70 13.24
N ALA A 123 29.45 7.20 14.45
CA ALA A 123 29.74 8.00 15.65
C ALA A 123 31.24 8.05 16.00
N ASN A 124 32.11 7.48 15.16
CA ASN A 124 33.55 7.42 15.43
C ASN A 124 34.37 7.69 14.16
N THR A 125 35.05 8.83 14.12
CA THR A 125 35.87 9.28 12.98
C THR A 125 36.87 8.21 12.55
N LYS A 126 37.59 7.58 13.50
CA LYS A 126 38.60 6.55 13.19
C LYS A 126 37.98 5.32 12.53
N LEU A 127 36.85 4.82 13.06
CA LEU A 127 36.16 3.68 12.47
C LEU A 127 35.58 4.02 11.10
N LEU A 128 35.04 5.23 10.92
CA LEU A 128 34.50 5.68 9.64
C LEU A 128 35.59 5.80 8.56
N SER A 129 36.78 6.30 8.92
CA SER A 129 37.94 6.34 8.03
C SER A 129 38.45 4.94 7.69
N GLN A 130 38.53 4.03 8.67
CA GLN A 130 38.87 2.63 8.40
C GLN A 130 37.89 1.97 7.42
N LEU A 131 36.58 2.16 7.63
CA LEU A 131 35.56 1.68 6.69
C LEU A 131 35.78 2.25 5.29
N ARG A 132 36.07 3.56 5.19
CA ARG A 132 36.33 4.20 3.90
C ARG A 132 37.46 3.51 3.14
N ASP A 133 38.60 3.25 3.80
CA ASP A 133 39.75 2.63 3.15
C ASP A 133 39.40 1.24 2.58
N LYS A 134 38.63 0.47 3.34
CA LYS A 134 38.13 -0.85 2.91
C LYS A 134 37.11 -0.74 1.77
N VAL A 135 36.21 0.24 1.83
CA VAL A 135 35.23 0.51 0.78
C VAL A 135 35.90 0.90 -0.54
N VAL A 136 36.91 1.78 -0.51
CA VAL A 136 37.65 2.22 -1.70
C VAL A 136 38.34 1.02 -2.37
N GLN A 137 38.85 0.07 -1.59
CA GLN A 137 39.41 -1.17 -2.11
C GLN A 137 38.32 -2.06 -2.74
N ALA A 138 37.21 -2.28 -2.04
CA ALA A 138 36.09 -3.10 -2.52
C ALA A 138 35.40 -2.52 -3.77
N GLN A 139 35.36 -1.19 -3.94
CA GLN A 139 34.77 -0.53 -5.10
C GLN A 139 35.44 -0.91 -6.44
N LYS A 140 36.69 -1.39 -6.41
CA LYS A 140 37.37 -1.89 -7.62
C LYS A 140 36.64 -3.09 -8.24
N LEU A 141 35.95 -3.88 -7.42
CA LEU A 141 35.14 -5.01 -7.89
C LEU A 141 33.90 -4.55 -8.67
N LEU A 142 33.43 -3.32 -8.47
CA LEU A 142 32.28 -2.79 -9.24
C LEU A 142 32.63 -2.64 -10.73
N SER A 143 33.85 -2.18 -11.03
CA SER A 143 34.30 -2.05 -12.41
C SER A 143 34.51 -3.38 -13.13
N GLU A 144 34.62 -4.50 -12.41
CA GLU A 144 34.67 -5.84 -13.00
C GLU A 144 33.28 -6.33 -13.44
N ILE A 145 32.22 -5.90 -12.75
CA ILE A 145 30.83 -6.18 -13.15
C ILE A 145 30.45 -5.29 -14.34
N ASP A 146 30.83 -4.03 -14.25
CA ASP A 146 30.54 -3.04 -15.27
C ASP A 146 31.58 -1.91 -15.27
N SER A 147 32.41 -1.89 -16.30
CA SER A 147 33.46 -0.88 -16.46
C SER A 147 32.92 0.55 -16.61
N LEU A 148 31.64 0.70 -16.92
CA LEU A 148 30.95 1.98 -17.08
C LEU A 148 29.97 2.26 -15.92
N ALA A 149 30.09 1.54 -14.80
CA ALA A 149 29.21 1.72 -13.65
C ALA A 149 29.22 3.18 -13.19
N HIS A 150 28.03 3.75 -13.02
CA HIS A 150 27.88 5.19 -12.77
C HIS A 150 27.58 5.54 -11.32
N HIS A 151 27.40 4.52 -10.46
CA HIS A 151 27.32 4.68 -9.02
C HIS A 151 28.27 3.71 -8.29
N GLY A 152 28.72 4.12 -7.11
CA GLY A 152 29.40 3.24 -6.18
C GLY A 152 28.41 2.45 -5.32
N PHE A 153 28.88 1.99 -4.16
CA PHE A 153 27.98 1.48 -3.14
C PHE A 153 27.11 2.62 -2.57
N ILE A 154 25.85 2.33 -2.27
CA ILE A 154 24.96 3.28 -1.59
C ILE A 154 25.00 2.98 -0.09
N PHE A 155 25.28 4.00 0.72
CA PHE A 155 25.41 3.88 2.16
C PHE A 155 24.23 4.51 2.89
N CYS A 156 23.76 3.86 3.94
CA CYS A 156 22.76 4.39 4.86
C CYS A 156 23.23 4.13 6.28
N ALA A 157 23.39 5.17 7.09
CA ALA A 157 23.67 4.97 8.51
C ALA A 157 22.46 4.29 9.18
N GLU A 158 22.71 3.38 10.12
CA GLU A 158 21.65 2.71 10.88
C GLU A 158 20.69 3.71 11.55
N GLN A 159 21.19 4.87 11.99
CA GLN A 159 20.37 5.94 12.55
C GLN A 159 19.32 6.48 11.55
N ASN A 160 19.64 6.53 10.25
CA ASN A 160 18.69 7.00 9.23
C ASN A 160 17.48 6.08 9.10
N LEU A 161 17.61 4.79 9.42
CA LEU A 161 16.52 3.82 9.31
C LEU A 161 15.35 4.13 10.27
N SER A 162 15.63 4.76 11.41
CA SER A 162 14.62 5.16 12.40
C SER A 162 13.79 6.39 12.00
N TYR A 163 14.11 7.02 10.87
CA TYR A 163 13.41 8.19 10.31
C TYR A 163 13.57 8.19 8.78
N TYR A 164 13.31 7.06 8.13
CA TYR A 164 13.75 6.77 6.76
C TYR A 164 12.86 7.42 5.69
N PRO A 165 13.41 8.27 4.80
CA PRO A 165 12.66 8.78 3.66
C PRO A 165 12.70 7.80 2.48
N GLN A 166 11.53 7.45 1.96
CA GLN A 166 11.43 6.49 0.84
C GLN A 166 11.93 7.03 -0.50
N HIS A 167 12.16 8.35 -0.63
CA HIS A 167 12.72 8.91 -1.86
C HIS A 167 14.20 8.57 -2.08
N TYR A 168 14.93 8.12 -1.04
CA TYR A 168 16.30 7.62 -1.21
C TYR A 168 16.31 6.30 -1.99
N LEU A 169 15.58 5.33 -1.46
CA LEU A 169 15.32 4.03 -2.07
C LEU A 169 14.01 3.51 -1.48
N PRO A 170 12.97 3.26 -2.29
CA PRO A 170 11.69 2.74 -1.80
C PRO A 170 11.87 1.48 -0.95
N VAL A 171 11.16 1.41 0.19
CA VAL A 171 11.24 0.24 1.09
C VAL A 171 10.76 -1.04 0.38
N THR A 172 9.88 -0.91 -0.61
CA THR A 172 9.43 -2.00 -1.48
C THR A 172 10.56 -2.66 -2.27
N VAL A 173 11.67 -1.97 -2.55
CA VAL A 173 12.85 -2.53 -3.23
C VAL A 173 13.47 -3.68 -2.43
N PHE A 174 13.50 -3.57 -1.10
CA PHE A 174 14.16 -4.55 -0.23
C PHE A 174 13.48 -5.94 -0.24
N ARG A 175 12.23 -6.02 -0.69
CA ARG A 175 11.53 -7.31 -0.87
C ARG A 175 12.09 -8.14 -2.03
N TYR A 176 12.75 -7.49 -2.97
CA TYR A 176 13.42 -8.12 -4.12
C TYR A 176 14.93 -8.22 -3.92
N ALA A 177 15.42 -7.62 -2.85
CA ALA A 177 16.82 -7.56 -2.57
C ALA A 177 17.33 -8.86 -1.95
N LYS A 178 18.64 -9.04 -2.00
CA LYS A 178 19.36 -10.19 -1.46
C LYS A 178 20.53 -9.71 -0.62
N SER A 179 20.78 -10.33 0.52
CA SER A 179 21.89 -9.97 1.39
C SER A 179 23.14 -10.79 1.04
N LEU A 180 24.29 -10.14 0.87
CA LEU A 180 25.58 -10.80 0.69
C LEU A 180 26.20 -11.28 2.01
N ASP A 181 25.56 -10.94 3.13
CA ASP A 181 26.07 -11.17 4.48
C ASP A 181 25.17 -12.10 5.32
N GLY A 182 24.64 -13.13 4.66
CA GLY A 182 23.59 -14.00 5.21
C GLY A 182 22.23 -13.28 5.30
N PRO A 183 21.16 -13.97 5.72
CA PRO A 183 19.84 -13.36 5.86
C PRO A 183 19.87 -12.14 6.79
N ALA A 184 19.28 -11.03 6.35
CA ALA A 184 19.28 -9.78 7.10
C ALA A 184 17.85 -9.38 7.51
N LYS A 185 17.72 -8.72 8.67
CA LYS A 185 16.48 -8.06 9.09
C LYS A 185 16.73 -6.57 9.20
N ILE A 186 16.02 -5.78 8.40
CA ILE A 186 16.15 -4.33 8.37
C ILE A 186 14.83 -3.71 8.82
N GLN A 187 14.89 -2.90 9.86
CA GLN A 187 13.74 -2.20 10.42
C GLN A 187 13.75 -0.75 9.95
N PHE A 188 12.68 -0.32 9.31
CA PHE A 188 12.47 1.04 8.82
C PHE A 188 11.35 1.72 9.61
N ASN A 189 11.55 2.95 10.05
CA ASN A 189 10.47 3.84 10.47
C ASN A 189 10.31 4.89 9.38
N ILE A 190 9.34 4.68 8.51
CA ILE A 190 9.16 5.49 7.30
C ILE A 190 8.66 6.88 7.68
N ARG A 191 9.29 7.91 7.12
CA ARG A 191 8.77 9.28 7.20
C ARG A 191 8.10 9.70 5.91
N ASP A 192 7.22 10.70 6.04
CA ASP A 192 6.76 11.45 4.89
C ASP A 192 7.95 12.15 4.23
N SER A 193 8.06 11.97 2.92
CA SER A 193 9.09 12.59 2.09
C SER A 193 8.55 12.95 0.70
N ALA A 194 7.28 13.36 0.62
CA ALA A 194 6.64 13.71 -0.64
C ALA A 194 7.29 14.94 -1.29
N GLU A 195 7.56 15.99 -0.51
CA GLU A 195 8.24 17.21 -1.00
C GLU A 195 9.65 16.90 -1.50
N GLU A 196 10.45 16.13 -0.75
CA GLU A 196 11.79 15.77 -1.23
C GLU A 196 11.77 14.86 -2.46
N ALA A 197 10.76 14.00 -2.60
CA ALA A 197 10.57 13.21 -3.82
C ALA A 197 10.27 14.11 -5.03
N LYS A 198 9.46 15.15 -4.84
CA LYS A 198 9.17 16.16 -5.85
C LYS A 198 10.41 16.97 -6.22
N GLU A 199 11.14 17.48 -5.23
CA GLU A 199 12.42 18.17 -5.44
C GLU A 199 13.40 17.30 -6.22
N ASN A 200 13.50 16.01 -5.88
CA ASN A 200 14.38 15.07 -6.58
C ASN A 200 13.96 14.86 -8.05
N PHE A 201 12.66 14.75 -8.34
CA PHE A 201 12.17 14.70 -9.72
C PHE A 201 12.54 15.97 -10.50
N TYR A 202 12.26 17.15 -9.95
CA TYR A 202 12.53 18.42 -10.61
C TYR A 202 14.03 18.69 -10.78
N HIS A 203 14.86 18.26 -9.84
CA HIS A 203 16.31 18.32 -9.98
C HIS A 203 16.79 17.63 -11.26
N TYR A 204 16.36 16.39 -11.51
CA TYR A 204 16.75 15.68 -12.73
C TYR A 204 16.04 16.20 -13.97
N TYR A 205 14.79 16.64 -13.85
CA TYR A 205 14.10 17.35 -14.92
C TYR A 205 14.93 18.55 -15.42
N ASP A 206 15.38 19.43 -14.52
CA ASP A 206 16.17 20.62 -14.87
C ASP A 206 17.52 20.24 -15.50
N VAL A 207 18.18 19.22 -14.97
CA VAL A 207 19.42 18.68 -15.55
C VAL A 207 19.19 18.24 -17.00
N PHE A 208 18.14 17.49 -17.29
CA PHE A 208 17.84 17.02 -18.64
C PHE A 208 17.36 18.14 -19.57
N GLN A 209 16.62 19.14 -19.07
CA GLN A 209 16.27 20.32 -19.86
C GLN A 209 17.52 21.11 -20.25
N LYS A 210 18.49 21.28 -19.32
CA LYS A 210 19.77 21.92 -19.62
C LYS A 210 20.56 21.12 -20.67
N ILE A 211 20.62 19.80 -20.54
CA ILE A 211 21.29 18.93 -21.53
C ILE A 211 20.61 19.07 -22.90
N ALA A 212 19.28 19.06 -22.95
CA ALA A 212 18.55 19.17 -24.22
C ALA A 212 18.74 20.53 -24.90
N LYS A 213 18.84 21.62 -24.11
CA LYS A 213 19.09 22.97 -24.62
C LYS A 213 20.52 23.17 -25.12
N THR A 214 21.50 22.59 -24.43
CA THR A 214 22.92 22.86 -24.67
C THR A 214 23.63 21.79 -25.50
N GLY A 215 23.08 20.58 -25.57
CA GLY A 215 23.74 19.40 -26.11
C GLY A 215 24.91 18.88 -25.25
N LYS A 216 25.15 19.46 -24.06
CA LYS A 216 26.33 19.17 -23.23
C LYS A 216 25.97 18.52 -21.90
N MET A 217 26.74 17.51 -21.51
CA MET A 217 26.66 16.85 -20.20
C MET A 217 27.79 17.33 -19.27
N GLU A 218 27.85 18.65 -19.01
CA GLU A 218 28.97 19.34 -18.34
C GLU A 218 29.27 18.80 -16.93
N ASN A 219 28.26 18.27 -16.23
CA ASN A 219 28.38 17.83 -14.83
C ASN A 219 28.78 16.35 -14.68
N LYS A 220 29.22 15.68 -15.76
CA LYS A 220 29.55 14.26 -15.74
C LYS A 220 30.94 14.00 -16.34
N PRO A 221 31.98 13.82 -15.50
CA PRO A 221 33.31 13.43 -15.99
C PRO A 221 33.25 12.02 -16.58
N GLY A 222 34.07 11.74 -17.59
CA GLY A 222 34.21 10.41 -18.18
C GLY A 222 34.20 10.42 -19.71
N SER A 223 34.27 9.22 -20.29
CA SER A 223 34.19 9.04 -21.74
C SER A 223 32.79 9.39 -22.27
N LYS A 224 32.69 9.67 -23.58
CA LYS A 224 31.39 9.86 -24.25
C LYS A 224 30.45 8.67 -24.02
N LEU A 225 31.01 7.45 -24.00
CA LEU A 225 30.26 6.23 -23.76
C LEU A 225 29.70 6.15 -22.33
N TYR A 226 30.51 6.53 -21.33
CA TYR A 226 30.06 6.63 -19.94
C TYR A 226 28.94 7.67 -19.78
N GLN A 227 29.11 8.86 -20.36
CA GLN A 227 28.09 9.92 -20.32
C GLN A 227 26.77 9.45 -20.95
N LEU A 228 26.85 8.75 -22.09
CA LEU A 228 25.68 8.19 -22.78
C LEU A 228 24.99 7.10 -21.93
N LYS A 229 25.75 6.21 -21.30
CA LYS A 229 25.20 5.19 -20.40
C LYS A 229 24.49 5.83 -19.21
N TRP A 230 25.13 6.81 -18.59
CA TRP A 230 24.55 7.57 -17.48
C TRP A 230 23.23 8.23 -17.91
N PHE A 231 23.22 8.90 -19.07
CA PHE A 231 22.02 9.54 -19.62
C PHE A 231 20.86 8.55 -19.78
N VAL A 232 21.09 7.40 -20.42
CA VAL A 232 20.08 6.36 -20.61
C VAL A 232 19.60 5.80 -19.26
N SER A 233 20.53 5.48 -18.37
CA SER A 233 20.22 4.86 -17.07
C SER A 233 19.39 5.77 -16.18
N MET A 234 19.70 7.07 -16.18
CA MET A 234 18.97 8.09 -15.42
C MET A 234 17.59 8.37 -16.01
N LEU A 235 17.45 8.45 -17.35
CA LEU A 235 16.12 8.57 -17.96
C LEU A 235 15.24 7.34 -17.69
N LEU A 236 15.82 6.14 -17.66
CA LEU A 236 15.12 4.92 -17.25
C LEU A 236 14.74 4.92 -15.75
N LEU A 237 15.36 5.77 -14.92
CA LEU A 237 14.99 5.96 -13.51
C LEU A 237 13.85 6.99 -13.36
N MET A 238 13.71 7.93 -14.29
CA MET A 238 12.71 9.02 -14.21
C MET A 238 11.25 8.54 -14.04
N PRO A 239 10.78 7.43 -14.63
CA PRO A 239 9.48 6.83 -14.30
C PRO A 239 9.26 6.62 -12.80
N SER A 240 10.28 6.10 -12.09
CA SER A 240 10.21 5.89 -10.65
C SER A 240 10.17 7.20 -9.89
N LEU A 241 11.00 8.19 -10.27
CA LEU A 241 11.02 9.50 -9.63
C LEU A 241 9.71 10.27 -9.81
N TYR A 242 9.10 10.19 -11.00
CA TYR A 242 7.80 10.78 -11.29
C TYR A 242 6.69 10.18 -10.42
N LEU A 243 6.67 8.86 -10.27
CA LEU A 243 5.72 8.18 -9.38
C LEU A 243 5.99 8.53 -7.90
N GLN A 244 7.24 8.61 -7.48
CA GLN A 244 7.60 9.02 -6.12
C GLN A 244 7.14 10.45 -5.81
N ALA A 245 7.25 11.38 -6.76
CA ALA A 245 6.72 12.74 -6.64
C ALA A 245 5.19 12.77 -6.48
N LYS A 246 4.49 11.72 -6.95
CA LYS A 246 3.05 11.51 -6.68
C LYS A 246 2.76 10.77 -5.37
N GLY A 247 3.78 10.43 -4.60
CA GLY A 247 3.70 9.68 -3.35
C GLY A 247 3.62 8.16 -3.54
N ILE A 248 4.10 7.63 -4.67
CA ILE A 248 4.04 6.21 -5.03
C ILE A 248 5.45 5.63 -5.06
N TYR A 249 5.73 4.64 -4.21
CA TYR A 249 7.09 4.13 -3.99
C TYR A 249 7.20 2.68 -4.45
N LEU A 250 7.73 2.49 -5.67
CA LEU A 250 7.80 1.18 -6.32
C LEU A 250 9.23 0.75 -6.62
N TYR A 251 9.39 -0.55 -6.85
CA TYR A 251 10.56 -1.07 -7.56
C TYR A 251 10.59 -0.58 -9.01
N LYS A 252 11.77 -0.13 -9.48
CA LYS A 252 11.98 0.47 -10.82
C LYS A 252 11.38 -0.36 -11.95
N LYS A 253 11.53 -1.68 -11.90
CA LYS A 253 10.97 -2.60 -12.90
C LYS A 253 9.47 -2.42 -13.10
N PHE A 254 8.71 -2.19 -12.04
CA PHE A 254 7.26 -2.00 -12.11
C PHE A 254 6.88 -0.59 -12.53
N SER A 255 7.76 0.40 -12.39
CA SER A 255 7.46 1.77 -12.83
C SER A 255 7.19 1.87 -14.34
N PHE A 256 7.68 0.94 -15.16
CA PHE A 256 7.42 0.87 -16.60
C PHE A 256 6.03 0.31 -16.96
N ASP A 257 5.47 -0.54 -16.10
CA ASP A 257 4.06 -0.93 -16.24
C ASP A 257 3.17 0.31 -16.11
N PHE A 258 3.68 1.30 -15.39
CA PHE A 258 2.95 2.47 -14.99
C PHE A 258 3.17 3.68 -15.92
N VAL A 259 4.41 4.08 -16.13
CA VAL A 259 4.73 5.25 -16.92
C VAL A 259 5.16 4.75 -18.30
N ARG A 260 4.24 4.85 -19.26
CA ARG A 260 4.51 4.48 -20.65
C ARG A 260 4.71 5.72 -21.49
N HIS A 261 5.74 5.68 -22.34
CA HIS A 261 5.99 6.70 -23.33
C HIS A 261 6.80 6.05 -24.48
N PRO A 262 6.55 6.36 -25.75
CA PRO A 262 7.28 5.76 -26.87
C PRO A 262 8.81 5.87 -26.75
N PHE A 263 9.29 6.98 -26.19
CA PHE A 263 10.72 7.18 -25.93
C PHE A 263 11.30 6.25 -24.85
N LEU A 264 10.51 5.84 -23.84
CA LEU A 264 10.96 4.84 -22.85
C LEU A 264 11.16 3.46 -23.47
N GLU A 265 10.34 3.10 -24.46
CA GLU A 265 10.50 1.85 -25.21
C GLU A 265 11.80 1.88 -26.02
N LYS A 266 12.10 3.00 -26.68
CA LYS A 266 13.42 3.21 -27.33
C LYS A 266 14.57 3.07 -26.33
N LEU A 267 14.50 3.73 -25.18
CA LEU A 267 15.54 3.63 -24.14
C LEU A 267 15.69 2.19 -23.60
N SER A 268 14.58 1.45 -23.49
CA SER A 268 14.60 0.03 -23.09
C SER A 268 15.24 -0.86 -24.16
N LEU A 269 15.08 -0.53 -25.44
CA LEU A 269 15.76 -1.20 -26.54
C LEU A 269 17.25 -0.86 -26.57
N VAL A 270 17.62 0.40 -26.34
CA VAL A 270 19.01 0.85 -26.15
C VAL A 270 19.68 0.09 -25.01
N ARG A 271 19.01 -0.03 -23.86
CA ARG A 271 19.52 -0.79 -22.72
C ARG A 271 19.91 -2.22 -23.09
N LYS A 272 19.17 -2.87 -23.99
CA LYS A 272 19.46 -4.24 -24.46
C LYS A 272 20.49 -4.30 -25.60
N ASN A 273 20.72 -3.17 -26.29
CA ASN A 273 21.55 -3.08 -27.49
C ASN A 273 22.43 -1.82 -27.42
N PHE A 274 23.18 -1.68 -26.33
CA PHE A 274 23.83 -0.40 -26.01
C PHE A 274 24.87 0.03 -27.06
N ASN A 275 25.49 -0.93 -27.75
CA ASN A 275 26.37 -0.68 -28.91
C ASN A 275 25.64 -0.05 -30.12
N LYS A 276 24.31 -0.16 -30.21
CA LYS A 276 23.46 0.42 -31.27
C LYS A 276 22.74 1.69 -30.83
N THR A 277 23.22 2.37 -29.78
CA THR A 277 22.50 3.52 -29.21
C THR A 277 22.21 4.62 -30.23
N ALA A 278 23.18 4.97 -31.09
CA ALA A 278 23.02 6.02 -32.09
C ALA A 278 21.93 5.69 -33.13
N GLU A 279 21.90 4.44 -33.60
CA GLU A 279 20.89 3.91 -34.54
C GLU A 279 19.48 3.96 -33.92
N ILE A 280 19.34 3.51 -32.66
CA ILE A 280 18.04 3.41 -32.00
C ILE A 280 17.47 4.77 -31.59
N LEU A 281 18.33 5.68 -31.08
CA LEU A 281 17.90 6.98 -30.57
C LEU A 281 17.76 8.04 -31.67
N GLY A 282 18.58 7.99 -32.72
CA GLY A 282 18.61 9.00 -33.78
C GLY A 282 19.06 10.40 -33.31
N GLU A 283 19.12 11.37 -34.22
CA GLU A 283 19.65 12.71 -33.95
C GLU A 283 18.74 13.61 -33.09
N GLY A 284 17.49 13.20 -32.85
CA GLY A 284 16.48 13.98 -32.11
C GLY A 284 16.29 13.60 -30.64
N TYR A 285 17.04 12.64 -30.11
CA TYR A 285 16.72 11.99 -28.84
C TYR A 285 16.70 12.93 -27.62
N LEU A 286 17.52 13.99 -27.62
CA LEU A 286 17.52 14.99 -26.57
C LEU A 286 16.20 15.79 -26.52
N LYS A 287 15.65 16.12 -27.69
CA LYS A 287 14.34 16.80 -27.81
C LYS A 287 13.20 15.86 -27.40
N GLU A 288 13.27 14.59 -27.80
CA GLU A 288 12.30 13.57 -27.37
C GLU A 288 12.31 13.37 -25.84
N ALA A 289 13.49 13.31 -25.22
CA ALA A 289 13.65 13.24 -23.78
C ALA A 289 13.03 14.45 -23.08
N ALA A 290 13.35 15.67 -23.53
CA ALA A 290 12.81 16.90 -22.96
C ALA A 290 11.28 16.97 -23.10
N LYS A 291 10.73 16.56 -24.24
CA LYS A 291 9.28 16.48 -24.48
C LYS A 291 8.60 15.55 -23.47
N MET A 292 9.10 14.32 -23.35
CA MET A 292 8.57 13.33 -22.39
C MET A 292 8.57 13.89 -20.95
N LEU A 293 9.67 14.54 -20.55
CA LEU A 293 9.81 15.12 -19.22
C LEU A 293 8.88 16.32 -18.99
N ASN A 294 8.64 17.16 -20.01
CA ASN A 294 7.67 18.25 -19.94
C ASN A 294 6.23 17.72 -19.75
N GLU A 295 5.84 16.68 -20.47
CA GLU A 295 4.53 16.03 -20.30
C GLU A 295 4.34 15.54 -18.86
N TRP A 296 5.38 14.95 -18.25
CA TRP A 296 5.31 14.49 -16.87
C TRP A 296 5.30 15.63 -15.85
N ALA A 297 6.10 16.68 -16.05
CA ALA A 297 6.08 17.87 -15.19
C ALA A 297 4.69 18.54 -15.19
N SER A 298 4.09 18.75 -16.37
CA SER A 298 2.72 19.25 -16.48
C SER A 298 1.70 18.30 -15.84
N GLY A 299 1.88 16.99 -16.00
CA GLY A 299 1.04 15.98 -15.35
C GLY A 299 1.13 15.99 -13.81
N LEU A 300 2.28 16.35 -13.25
CA LEU A 300 2.48 16.52 -11.81
C LEU A 300 1.80 17.79 -11.29
N GLU A 301 1.95 18.91 -11.99
CA GLU A 301 1.26 20.16 -11.66
C GLU A 301 -0.26 20.00 -11.71
N GLN A 302 -0.76 19.34 -12.75
CA GLN A 302 -2.19 19.06 -12.88
C GLN A 302 -2.67 18.16 -11.74
N PHE A 303 -1.91 17.11 -11.42
CA PHE A 303 -2.20 16.22 -10.30
C PHE A 303 -2.30 16.96 -8.95
N GLU A 304 -1.49 17.99 -8.73
CA GLU A 304 -1.56 18.83 -7.53
C GLU A 304 -2.78 19.77 -7.53
N LYS A 305 -3.01 20.49 -8.64
CA LYS A 305 -4.17 21.38 -8.81
C LYS A 305 -5.49 20.64 -8.67
N ASP A 306 -5.49 19.38 -9.11
CA ASP A 306 -6.67 18.56 -9.12
C ASP A 306 -7.11 18.20 -7.71
N ARG A 307 -6.20 18.00 -6.74
CA ARG A 307 -6.50 17.54 -5.36
C ARG A 307 -7.46 18.47 -4.61
N LYS A 308 -8.75 18.30 -4.87
CA LYS A 308 -9.86 19.01 -4.23
C LYS A 308 -10.45 18.15 -3.13
N ILE A 309 -11.05 18.79 -2.15
CA ILE A 309 -11.84 18.14 -1.11
C ILE A 309 -13.27 18.65 -1.14
N ILE A 310 -14.21 17.75 -0.87
CA ILE A 310 -15.64 18.06 -0.75
C ILE A 310 -16.21 17.44 0.52
N ASN A 311 -17.43 17.84 0.88
CA ASN A 311 -18.20 17.26 1.98
C ASN A 311 -17.42 17.24 3.32
N HIS A 312 -16.87 18.39 3.71
CA HIS A 312 -16.28 18.55 5.04
C HIS A 312 -17.30 18.19 6.12
N PRO A 313 -16.89 17.42 7.15
CA PRO A 313 -17.77 17.11 8.26
C PRO A 313 -18.25 18.39 8.95
N ARG A 314 -19.55 18.42 9.28
CA ARG A 314 -20.18 19.50 10.04
C ARG A 314 -20.45 19.00 11.45
N LYS A 315 -20.25 19.84 12.46
CA LYS A 315 -20.58 19.47 13.85
C LYS A 315 -22.10 19.26 13.94
N ILE A 316 -22.52 18.03 14.21
CA ILE A 316 -23.94 17.70 14.43
C ILE A 316 -24.13 17.41 15.92
N PRO A 317 -25.00 18.14 16.63
CA PRO A 317 -25.28 17.84 18.04
C PRO A 317 -25.84 16.43 18.24
N LEU A 318 -25.46 15.75 19.33
CA LEU A 318 -26.00 14.43 19.68
C LEU A 318 -27.53 14.43 19.80
N SER A 319 -28.13 15.57 20.18
CA SER A 319 -29.59 15.73 20.24
C SER A 319 -30.27 15.52 18.88
N VAL A 320 -29.61 15.83 17.76
CA VAL A 320 -30.11 15.55 16.40
C VAL A 320 -30.22 14.05 16.15
N TYR A 321 -29.23 13.27 16.58
CA TYR A 321 -29.29 11.81 16.51
C TYR A 321 -30.41 11.24 17.39
N GLY A 322 -30.64 11.81 18.57
CA GLY A 322 -31.77 11.45 19.44
C GLY A 322 -33.13 11.74 18.79
N LYS A 323 -33.28 12.90 18.15
CA LYS A 323 -34.48 13.27 17.39
C LYS A 323 -34.70 12.33 16.20
N ALA A 324 -33.66 12.06 15.41
CA ALA A 324 -33.74 11.13 14.27
C ALA A 324 -34.19 9.72 14.70
N ARG A 325 -33.68 9.18 15.82
CA ARG A 325 -34.15 7.90 16.36
C ARG A 325 -35.64 7.92 16.68
N ARG A 326 -36.15 8.98 17.33
CA ARG A 326 -37.58 9.12 17.65
C ARG A 326 -38.44 9.24 16.40
N GLU A 327 -38.01 10.01 15.41
CA GLU A 327 -38.69 10.14 14.12
C GLU A 327 -38.78 8.78 13.41
N LEU A 328 -37.67 8.04 13.32
CA LEU A 328 -37.63 6.69 12.73
C LEU A 328 -38.55 5.71 13.46
N VAL A 329 -38.50 5.68 14.81
CA VAL A 329 -39.39 4.84 15.63
C VAL A 329 -40.85 5.21 15.38
N SER A 330 -41.20 6.50 15.39
CA SER A 330 -42.56 6.96 15.16
C SER A 330 -43.08 6.62 13.77
N HIS A 331 -42.20 6.63 12.75
CA HIS A 331 -42.54 6.25 11.39
C HIS A 331 -42.80 4.75 11.30
N PHE A 332 -41.84 3.93 11.71
CA PHE A 332 -41.93 2.48 11.53
C PHE A 332 -42.95 1.80 12.44
N ARG A 333 -43.24 2.37 13.62
CA ARG A 333 -44.28 1.84 14.54
C ARG A 333 -45.69 1.83 13.90
N LYS A 334 -45.95 2.70 12.93
CA LYS A 334 -47.24 2.76 12.22
C LYS A 334 -47.42 1.63 11.21
N ASN A 335 -46.35 0.95 10.81
CA ASN A 335 -46.41 -0.15 9.85
C ASN A 335 -46.48 -1.48 10.60
N SER A 336 -47.62 -2.17 10.50
CA SER A 336 -47.85 -3.43 11.20
C SER A 336 -46.99 -4.60 10.71
N ASP A 337 -46.27 -4.46 9.60
CA ASP A 337 -45.31 -5.45 9.10
C ASP A 337 -43.90 -5.28 9.68
N VAL A 338 -43.64 -4.19 10.39
CA VAL A 338 -42.41 -4.01 11.16
C VAL A 338 -42.53 -4.75 12.49
N LEU A 339 -41.71 -5.77 12.67
CA LEU A 339 -41.67 -6.57 13.89
C LEU A 339 -40.80 -5.91 14.95
N ALA A 340 -39.63 -5.42 14.55
CA ALA A 340 -38.67 -4.80 15.45
C ALA A 340 -37.69 -3.87 14.71
N PHE A 341 -37.07 -2.97 15.46
CA PHE A 341 -36.11 -2.01 14.95
C PHE A 341 -34.94 -1.87 15.93
N TYR A 342 -33.72 -2.01 15.42
CA TYR A 342 -32.50 -2.05 16.20
C TYR A 342 -31.47 -1.05 15.69
N GLU A 343 -30.65 -0.54 16.59
CA GLU A 343 -29.38 0.11 16.29
C GLU A 343 -28.26 -0.87 16.64
N TYR A 344 -27.26 -1.05 15.77
CA TYR A 344 -26.17 -2.00 16.02
C TYR A 344 -24.78 -1.36 16.11
N GLY A 345 -24.70 -0.04 15.88
CA GLY A 345 -23.48 0.76 15.96
C GLY A 345 -23.49 1.79 17.08
N THR A 346 -22.48 2.67 17.08
CA THR A 346 -22.35 3.75 18.08
C THR A 346 -21.95 5.07 17.44
N VAL A 347 -22.54 6.17 17.93
CA VAL A 347 -22.23 7.53 17.47
C VAL A 347 -21.05 8.09 18.28
N LYS A 348 -19.83 7.78 17.87
CA LYS A 348 -18.60 8.25 18.53
C LYS A 348 -18.07 9.59 18.01
N ALA A 349 -18.38 9.96 16.76
CA ALA A 349 -17.94 11.21 16.15
C ALA A 349 -19.13 11.91 15.46
N PRO A 350 -19.94 12.69 16.21
CA PRO A 350 -21.15 13.33 15.68
C PRO A 350 -20.83 14.26 14.49
N GLY A 351 -21.48 14.07 13.35
CA GLY A 351 -21.13 14.76 12.09
C GLY A 351 -20.34 13.92 11.10
N ILE A 352 -19.72 12.82 11.55
CA ILE A 352 -19.06 11.82 10.70
C ILE A 352 -19.76 10.46 10.83
N SER A 353 -20.09 10.05 12.05
CA SER A 353 -20.82 8.82 12.34
C SER A 353 -22.25 8.89 11.78
N ASP A 354 -22.70 7.79 11.19
CA ASP A 354 -24.11 7.56 10.85
C ASP A 354 -24.83 6.77 11.95
N LEU A 355 -26.15 6.65 11.81
CA LEU A 355 -26.94 5.66 12.52
C LEU A 355 -26.91 4.32 11.77
N ASP A 356 -26.32 3.31 12.41
CA ASP A 356 -26.25 1.94 11.92
C ASP A 356 -27.49 1.17 12.37
N LEU A 357 -28.46 1.00 11.46
CA LEU A 357 -29.83 0.57 11.79
C LEU A 357 -30.21 -0.73 11.10
N ILE A 358 -30.99 -1.57 11.79
CA ILE A 358 -31.60 -2.80 11.27
C ILE A 358 -33.12 -2.73 11.49
N LEU A 359 -33.88 -2.91 10.41
CA LEU A 359 -35.33 -3.10 10.43
C LEU A 359 -35.66 -4.57 10.19
N VAL A 360 -36.44 -5.14 11.12
CA VAL A 360 -36.89 -6.53 11.03
C VAL A 360 -38.36 -6.56 10.61
N LEU A 361 -38.64 -7.19 9.48
CA LEU A 361 -39.96 -7.28 8.87
C LEU A 361 -40.53 -8.69 8.95
N LYS A 362 -41.85 -8.80 8.74
CA LYS A 362 -42.49 -10.08 8.44
C LYS A 362 -41.95 -10.69 7.15
N GLU A 363 -42.06 -12.00 7.01
CA GLU A 363 -41.65 -12.74 5.82
C GLU A 363 -42.45 -12.33 4.55
N LYS A 364 -43.69 -11.88 4.74
CA LYS A 364 -44.57 -11.33 3.69
C LYS A 364 -45.14 -10.00 4.16
N LEU A 365 -45.03 -8.96 3.35
CA LEU A 365 -45.56 -7.64 3.67
C LEU A 365 -47.02 -7.54 3.21
N LYS A 366 -47.85 -6.89 4.03
CA LYS A 366 -49.24 -6.55 3.69
C LYS A 366 -49.38 -5.09 3.29
N ASN A 367 -48.47 -4.25 3.77
CA ASN A 367 -48.49 -2.81 3.57
C ASN A 367 -47.29 -2.38 2.70
N PRO A 368 -47.46 -1.38 1.82
CA PRO A 368 -46.36 -0.85 1.05
C PRO A 368 -45.30 -0.22 1.97
N PHE A 369 -44.03 -0.52 1.71
CA PHE A 369 -42.94 0.07 2.47
C PHE A 369 -42.61 1.49 1.96
N ARG A 370 -42.45 2.43 2.89
CA ARG A 370 -41.98 3.79 2.59
C ARG A 370 -40.74 4.10 3.41
N TYR A 371 -39.66 4.48 2.73
CA TYR A 371 -38.45 4.95 3.40
C TYR A 371 -38.77 6.24 4.16
N PRO A 372 -38.39 6.34 5.45
CA PRO A 372 -38.58 7.55 6.22
C PRO A 372 -37.67 8.66 5.69
N THR A 373 -38.22 9.87 5.60
CA THR A 373 -37.48 11.10 5.33
C THR A 373 -37.76 12.10 6.46
N GLY A 374 -36.85 13.05 6.67
CA GLY A 374 -37.05 14.05 7.69
C GLY A 374 -35.79 14.87 7.99
N PRO A 375 -35.94 16.10 8.52
CA PRO A 375 -34.85 17.04 8.65
C PRO A 375 -33.71 16.56 9.56
N ASN A 376 -33.99 15.66 10.52
CA ASN A 376 -32.96 15.05 11.35
C ASN A 376 -32.46 13.73 10.74
N ILE A 377 -33.35 12.89 10.21
CA ILE A 377 -33.02 11.64 9.52
C ILE A 377 -32.03 11.88 8.38
N ASP A 378 -32.33 12.83 7.49
CA ASP A 378 -31.54 13.14 6.29
C ASP A 378 -30.12 13.65 6.64
N LYS A 379 -29.90 14.11 7.87
CA LYS A 379 -28.59 14.56 8.37
C LYS A 379 -27.71 13.43 8.90
N VAL A 380 -28.28 12.38 9.48
CA VAL A 380 -27.52 11.39 10.27
C VAL A 380 -27.79 9.91 9.94
N ALA A 381 -28.77 9.60 9.10
CA ALA A 381 -29.13 8.23 8.73
C ALA A 381 -28.68 7.87 7.30
N LYS A 382 -27.52 8.39 6.86
CA LYS A 382 -26.99 8.17 5.50
C LYS A 382 -26.28 6.82 5.34
N GLY A 383 -26.06 6.10 6.44
CA GLY A 383 -25.32 4.82 6.49
C GLY A 383 -26.03 3.62 5.84
N GLY A 384 -27.27 3.80 5.40
CA GLY A 384 -28.11 2.73 4.85
C GLY A 384 -28.88 2.00 5.96
N LEU A 385 -30.18 1.80 5.74
CA LEU A 385 -31.02 1.00 6.60
C LEU A 385 -30.89 -0.47 6.19
N ILE A 386 -30.40 -1.33 7.07
CA ILE A 386 -30.40 -2.78 6.83
C ILE A 386 -31.82 -3.29 7.04
N ILE A 387 -32.31 -4.11 6.13
CA ILE A 387 -33.67 -4.66 6.14
C ILE A 387 -33.56 -6.17 6.00
N MET A 388 -34.19 -6.89 6.92
CA MET A 388 -34.20 -8.35 6.90
C MET A 388 -35.50 -8.90 7.47
N THR A 389 -35.83 -10.13 7.12
CA THR A 389 -36.98 -10.83 7.72
C THR A 389 -36.62 -11.38 9.10
N LYS A 390 -37.63 -11.78 9.87
CA LYS A 390 -37.43 -12.39 11.19
C LYS A 390 -36.47 -13.58 11.15
N SER A 391 -36.68 -14.52 10.23
CA SER A 391 -35.84 -15.72 10.13
C SER A 391 -34.37 -15.43 9.81
N VAL A 392 -34.10 -14.40 9.00
CA VAL A 392 -32.75 -13.92 8.72
C VAL A 392 -32.15 -13.22 9.96
N PHE A 393 -32.93 -12.37 10.64
CA PHE A 393 -32.47 -11.65 11.84
C PHE A 393 -32.13 -12.58 13.01
N GLU A 394 -32.89 -13.65 13.21
CA GLU A 394 -32.58 -14.68 14.21
C GLU A 394 -31.18 -15.28 14.00
N ASN A 395 -30.62 -15.21 12.78
CA ASN A 395 -29.30 -15.71 12.44
C ASN A 395 -28.29 -14.59 12.14
N VAL A 396 -28.56 -13.34 12.55
CA VAL A 396 -27.73 -12.17 12.19
C VAL A 396 -26.25 -12.30 12.60
N GLN A 397 -25.95 -13.06 13.65
CA GLN A 397 -24.59 -13.31 14.12
C GLN A 397 -23.73 -14.11 13.11
N ILE A 398 -24.32 -14.77 12.11
CA ILE A 398 -23.57 -15.42 11.02
C ILE A 398 -22.89 -14.38 10.12
N PHE A 399 -23.46 -13.18 10.00
CA PHE A 399 -22.87 -12.13 9.18
C PHE A 399 -21.71 -11.41 9.86
N ASP A 400 -21.91 -10.99 11.11
CA ASP A 400 -20.92 -10.26 11.89
C ASP A 400 -21.25 -10.22 13.39
N GLN A 401 -20.33 -9.69 14.19
CA GLN A 401 -20.59 -9.34 15.58
C GLN A 401 -21.44 -8.06 15.64
N THR A 402 -22.70 -8.21 16.02
CA THR A 402 -23.62 -7.07 16.17
C THR A 402 -23.92 -6.80 17.63
N ASN A 403 -23.75 -5.55 18.06
CA ASN A 403 -24.15 -5.07 19.38
C ASN A 403 -25.54 -4.44 19.29
N LEU A 404 -26.57 -5.28 19.34
CA LEU A 404 -27.94 -4.88 19.06
C LEU A 404 -28.56 -4.11 20.24
N LYS A 405 -28.93 -2.85 20.01
CA LYS A 405 -29.77 -2.05 20.88
C LYS A 405 -31.17 -1.95 20.27
N LYS A 406 -32.15 -2.59 20.90
CA LYS A 406 -33.54 -2.50 20.48
C LYS A 406 -34.03 -1.06 20.67
N LEU A 407 -34.60 -0.49 19.61
CA LEU A 407 -35.24 0.83 19.62
C LEU A 407 -36.75 0.71 19.81
N PHE A 408 -37.40 -0.27 19.17
CA PHE A 408 -38.78 -0.67 19.45
C PHE A 408 -39.12 -2.06 18.89
N GLY A 409 -40.27 -2.60 19.31
CA GLY A 409 -40.89 -3.80 18.76
C GLY A 409 -40.63 -5.06 19.59
N GLN A 410 -40.84 -6.21 18.96
CA GLN A 410 -40.74 -7.54 19.57
C GLN A 410 -39.31 -7.87 20.00
N ASP A 411 -39.18 -8.65 21.07
CA ASP A 411 -37.92 -9.29 21.45
C ASP A 411 -37.69 -10.54 20.58
N ILE A 412 -36.85 -10.40 19.57
CA ILE A 412 -36.52 -11.50 18.66
C ILE A 412 -35.24 -12.16 19.16
N LYS A 413 -35.35 -13.44 19.54
CA LYS A 413 -34.22 -14.22 20.06
C LYS A 413 -33.21 -14.50 18.95
N VAL A 414 -32.01 -13.93 19.08
CA VAL A 414 -30.90 -14.20 18.17
C VAL A 414 -30.21 -15.52 18.56
N LYS A 415 -29.99 -16.38 17.56
CA LYS A 415 -29.26 -17.64 17.70
C LYS A 415 -27.83 -17.35 18.16
N GLN A 416 -27.46 -17.99 19.26
CA GLN A 416 -26.09 -17.97 19.75
C GLN A 416 -25.24 -18.95 18.94
N LEU A 417 -24.07 -18.49 18.52
CA LEU A 417 -23.09 -19.32 17.82
C LEU A 417 -22.20 -20.03 18.83
N SER A 418 -21.84 -21.28 18.53
CA SER A 418 -20.82 -22.01 19.29
C SER A 418 -19.46 -21.30 19.19
N LYS A 419 -18.52 -21.62 20.10
CA LYS A 419 -17.15 -21.07 20.07
C LYS A 419 -16.48 -21.27 18.70
N LYS A 420 -16.67 -22.45 18.10
CA LYS A 420 -16.13 -22.80 16.78
C LYS A 420 -16.78 -21.99 15.65
N GLU A 421 -18.10 -21.78 15.70
CA GLU A 421 -18.80 -20.93 14.73
C GLU A 421 -18.40 -19.45 14.88
N LEU A 422 -18.16 -18.96 16.11
CA LEU A 422 -17.67 -17.60 16.34
C LEU A 422 -16.25 -17.38 15.76
N GLU A 423 -15.39 -18.39 15.86
CA GLU A 423 -14.08 -18.38 15.21
C GLU A 423 -14.22 -18.37 13.68
N LEU A 424 -15.01 -19.29 13.12
CA LEU A 424 -15.28 -19.34 11.68
C LEU A 424 -15.89 -18.04 11.16
N ARG A 425 -16.86 -17.46 11.87
CA ARG A 425 -17.43 -16.15 11.57
C ARG A 425 -16.35 -15.10 11.47
N SER A 426 -15.42 -15.06 12.43
CA SER A 426 -14.35 -14.07 12.45
C SER A 426 -13.39 -14.25 11.26
N ILE A 427 -13.03 -15.49 10.92
CA ILE A 427 -12.20 -15.81 9.74
C ILE A 427 -12.91 -15.36 8.46
N VAL A 428 -14.15 -15.80 8.26
CA VAL A 428 -14.94 -15.48 7.07
C VAL A 428 -15.15 -13.97 6.94
N SER A 429 -15.44 -13.27 8.03
CA SER A 429 -15.60 -11.82 8.03
C SER A 429 -14.32 -11.09 7.61
N VAL A 430 -13.14 -11.50 8.06
CA VAL A 430 -11.88 -10.87 7.62
C VAL A 430 -11.67 -11.08 6.11
N ALA A 431 -11.85 -12.30 5.61
CA ALA A 431 -11.71 -12.61 4.20
C ALA A 431 -12.75 -11.90 3.30
N ASP A 432 -13.97 -11.69 3.81
CA ASP A 432 -15.01 -10.95 3.09
C ASP A 432 -14.74 -9.43 3.10
N TRP A 433 -14.48 -8.85 4.27
CA TRP A 433 -14.49 -7.40 4.46
C TRP A 433 -13.14 -6.77 4.15
N LEU A 434 -12.03 -7.34 4.63
CA LEU A 434 -10.73 -6.65 4.58
C LEU A 434 -10.28 -6.34 3.14
N PRO A 435 -10.33 -7.27 2.17
CA PRO A 435 -10.01 -6.96 0.77
C PRO A 435 -10.90 -5.86 0.17
N GLU A 436 -12.21 -5.90 0.43
CA GLU A 436 -13.14 -4.87 -0.04
C GLU A 436 -12.83 -3.51 0.60
N ARG A 437 -12.53 -3.47 1.91
CA ARG A 437 -12.18 -2.21 2.58
C ARG A 437 -10.87 -1.63 2.04
N ILE A 438 -9.86 -2.46 1.79
CA ILE A 438 -8.62 -2.02 1.14
C ILE A 438 -8.91 -1.43 -0.24
N LEU A 439 -9.72 -2.13 -1.06
CA LEU A 439 -10.14 -1.65 -2.38
C LEU A 439 -10.83 -0.27 -2.32
N ARG A 440 -11.71 -0.06 -1.32
CA ARG A 440 -12.35 1.25 -1.10
C ARG A 440 -11.35 2.33 -0.72
N LEU A 441 -10.40 2.03 0.16
CA LEU A 441 -9.34 2.99 0.55
C LEU A 441 -8.48 3.37 -0.66
N ILE A 442 -8.15 2.41 -1.53
CA ILE A 442 -7.44 2.68 -2.78
C ILE A 442 -8.26 3.60 -3.70
N GLY A 443 -9.56 3.33 -3.85
CA GLY A 443 -10.46 4.22 -4.59
C GLY A 443 -10.50 5.64 -4.00
N MET A 444 -10.43 5.80 -2.68
CA MET A 444 -10.35 7.12 -2.02
C MET A 444 -9.02 7.83 -2.27
N LEU A 445 -7.90 7.11 -2.34
CA LEU A 445 -6.61 7.71 -2.71
C LEU A 445 -6.62 8.26 -4.14
N ARG A 446 -7.45 7.71 -5.01
CA ARG A 446 -7.66 8.22 -6.37
C ARG A 446 -8.74 9.28 -6.48
N ALA A 447 -9.73 9.21 -5.59
CA ALA A 447 -10.90 10.08 -5.65
C ALA A 447 -10.47 11.54 -5.66
N ASN A 448 -11.00 12.25 -6.65
CA ASN A 448 -10.79 13.66 -6.81
C ASN A 448 -12.04 14.33 -7.41
N PRO A 449 -12.74 15.20 -6.66
CA PRO A 449 -12.44 15.61 -5.29
C PRO A 449 -12.57 14.46 -4.27
N LEU A 450 -11.80 14.52 -3.18
CA LEU A 450 -11.90 13.59 -2.06
C LEU A 450 -13.05 14.00 -1.12
N ASP A 451 -14.04 13.13 -0.96
CA ASP A 451 -15.11 13.29 0.04
C ASP A 451 -14.57 12.98 1.44
N VAL A 452 -14.39 14.03 2.24
CA VAL A 452 -13.78 13.93 3.57
C VAL A 452 -14.64 13.14 4.55
N GLN A 453 -15.95 13.39 4.58
CA GLN A 453 -16.87 12.68 5.48
C GLN A 453 -16.90 11.19 5.13
N HIS A 454 -16.99 10.87 3.84
CA HIS A 454 -16.98 9.50 3.34
C HIS A 454 -15.67 8.80 3.69
N ALA A 455 -14.53 9.44 3.45
CA ALA A 455 -13.21 8.90 3.74
C ALA A 455 -13.02 8.59 5.24
N LEU A 456 -13.37 9.52 6.12
CA LEU A 456 -13.26 9.32 7.58
C LEU A 456 -14.18 8.20 8.08
N ARG A 457 -15.39 8.09 7.52
CA ARG A 457 -16.34 7.02 7.85
C ARG A 457 -15.83 5.65 7.41
N TYR A 458 -15.40 5.52 6.16
CA TYR A 458 -14.90 4.25 5.64
C TYR A 458 -13.56 3.84 6.24
N THR A 459 -12.67 4.78 6.55
CA THR A 459 -11.42 4.45 7.24
C THR A 459 -11.70 3.89 8.64
N ARG A 460 -12.75 4.36 9.33
CA ARG A 460 -13.21 3.73 10.59
C ARG A 460 -13.82 2.36 10.36
N SER A 461 -14.58 2.17 9.29
CA SER A 461 -15.10 0.84 8.94
C SER A 461 -13.98 -0.15 8.65
N PHE A 462 -12.94 0.29 7.91
CA PHE A 462 -11.71 -0.46 7.68
C PHE A 462 -11.00 -0.81 9.00
N ALA A 463 -10.90 0.14 9.94
CA ALA A 463 -10.25 -0.09 11.22
C ALA A 463 -10.86 -1.28 12.00
N TYR A 464 -12.18 -1.47 11.97
CA TYR A 464 -12.81 -2.65 12.58
C TYR A 464 -12.39 -3.97 11.90
N SER A 465 -12.28 -3.97 10.57
CA SER A 465 -11.79 -5.14 9.83
C SER A 465 -10.31 -5.42 10.14
N LEU A 466 -9.49 -4.36 10.29
CA LEU A 466 -8.10 -4.46 10.69
C LEU A 466 -7.96 -5.00 12.13
N GLU A 467 -8.69 -4.46 13.10
CA GLU A 467 -8.72 -4.93 14.49
C GLU A 467 -9.09 -6.42 14.57
N ASN A 468 -10.08 -6.86 13.79
CA ASN A 468 -10.46 -8.26 13.71
C ASN A 468 -9.37 -9.15 13.12
N ALA A 469 -8.75 -8.74 12.01
CA ALA A 469 -7.64 -9.47 11.41
C ALA A 469 -6.43 -9.53 12.36
N ALA A 470 -6.11 -8.42 13.02
CA ALA A 470 -5.01 -8.32 13.97
C ALA A 470 -5.20 -9.24 15.17
N ARG A 471 -6.41 -9.28 15.75
CA ARG A 471 -6.76 -10.23 16.82
C ARG A 471 -6.57 -11.69 16.41
N LEU A 472 -6.92 -12.05 15.18
CA LEU A 472 -6.76 -13.41 14.67
C LEU A 472 -5.30 -13.76 14.36
N THR A 473 -4.49 -12.80 13.94
CA THR A 473 -3.11 -13.02 13.46
C THR A 473 -2.03 -12.69 14.49
N GLY A 474 -2.38 -12.00 15.58
CA GLY A 474 -1.41 -11.46 16.52
C GLY A 474 -0.65 -10.25 15.99
N LEU A 475 -1.15 -9.56 14.96
CA LEU A 475 -0.56 -8.31 14.47
C LEU A 475 -0.60 -7.24 15.59
N LYS A 476 0.54 -6.56 15.79
CA LYS A 476 0.73 -5.49 16.78
C LYS A 476 1.10 -4.18 16.08
N ASP A 477 1.32 -3.12 16.85
CA ASP A 477 1.89 -1.83 16.42
C ASP A 477 1.00 -0.96 15.50
N TYR A 478 -0.22 -1.38 15.21
CA TYR A 478 -1.19 -0.59 14.46
C TYR A 478 -2.00 0.39 15.34
N ASP A 479 -1.81 0.38 16.66
CA ASP A 479 -2.53 1.24 17.61
C ASP A 479 -2.32 2.73 17.33
N LYS A 480 -1.13 3.12 16.89
CA LYS A 480 -0.84 4.50 16.48
C LYS A 480 -1.73 4.95 15.32
N PHE A 481 -1.95 4.08 14.34
CA PHE A 481 -2.86 4.36 13.22
C PHE A 481 -4.29 4.54 13.73
N LEU A 482 -4.75 3.70 14.66
CA LEU A 482 -6.08 3.83 15.27
C LEU A 482 -6.24 5.13 16.05
N TRP A 483 -5.21 5.50 16.82
CA TRP A 483 -5.19 6.73 17.61
C TRP A 483 -5.25 7.96 16.69
N GLU A 484 -4.42 8.05 15.66
CA GLU A 484 -4.44 9.17 14.70
C GLU A 484 -5.77 9.23 13.92
N LEU A 485 -6.34 8.07 13.56
CA LEU A 485 -7.66 8.03 12.94
C LEU A 485 -8.74 8.59 13.89
N GLN A 486 -8.69 8.20 15.17
CA GLN A 486 -9.63 8.68 16.16
C GLN A 486 -9.43 10.19 16.42
N GLU A 487 -8.19 10.65 16.50
CA GLU A 487 -7.82 12.05 16.62
C GLU A 487 -8.40 12.86 15.44
N LEU A 488 -8.12 12.45 14.20
CA LEU A 488 -8.63 13.10 12.98
C LEU A 488 -10.16 13.08 12.90
N ARG A 489 -10.81 12.04 13.40
CA ARG A 489 -12.27 11.95 13.51
C ARG A 489 -12.85 12.81 14.64
N SER A 490 -12.06 13.17 15.65
CA SER A 490 -12.51 14.05 16.74
C SER A 490 -12.19 15.52 16.47
N GLN A 491 -11.12 15.78 15.72
CA GLN A 491 -10.55 17.09 15.44
C GLN A 491 -10.37 17.31 13.93
N TRP A 492 -11.43 17.09 13.14
CA TRP A 492 -11.36 17.25 11.67
C TRP A 492 -11.20 18.71 11.20
N LYS A 493 -11.04 19.70 12.09
CA LYS A 493 -10.75 21.09 11.74
C LYS A 493 -9.56 21.61 12.55
N PRO A 494 -8.50 22.15 11.91
CA PRO A 494 -8.27 22.22 10.46
C PRO A 494 -7.67 20.91 9.91
N LEU A 495 -8.45 20.11 9.18
CA LEU A 495 -7.93 18.91 8.50
C LEU A 495 -7.17 19.30 7.23
N LYS A 496 -5.90 18.90 7.14
CA LYS A 496 -5.13 18.98 5.90
C LYS A 496 -5.40 17.74 5.05
N ILE A 497 -5.68 17.93 3.75
CA ILE A 497 -5.94 16.82 2.81
C ILE A 497 -4.81 15.78 2.82
N GLU A 498 -3.56 16.25 2.91
CA GLU A 498 -2.37 15.38 2.92
C GLU A 498 -2.32 14.49 4.17
N GLN A 499 -2.78 14.98 5.32
CA GLN A 499 -2.87 14.16 6.54
C GLN A 499 -3.88 13.03 6.37
N LEU A 500 -5.05 13.31 5.80
CA LEU A 500 -6.07 12.30 5.54
C LEU A 500 -5.61 11.28 4.49
N ARG A 501 -5.01 11.73 3.38
CA ARG A 501 -4.47 10.84 2.33
C ARG A 501 -3.35 9.97 2.88
N SER A 502 -2.45 10.54 3.68
CA SER A 502 -1.39 9.80 4.38
C SER A 502 -1.95 8.74 5.35
N LEU A 503 -3.00 9.08 6.11
CA LEU A 503 -3.70 8.12 6.97
C LEU A 503 -4.34 6.99 6.17
N ILE A 504 -5.07 7.32 5.08
CA ILE A 504 -5.69 6.32 4.20
C ILE A 504 -4.62 5.40 3.60
N LYS A 505 -3.50 5.97 3.12
CA LYS A 505 -2.39 5.20 2.56
C LYS A 505 -1.81 4.22 3.58
N ARG A 506 -1.58 4.67 4.82
CA ARG A 506 -1.14 3.79 5.92
C ARG A 506 -2.18 2.72 6.26
N GLY A 507 -3.47 3.05 6.18
CA GLY A 507 -4.56 2.07 6.26
C GLY A 507 -4.43 0.98 5.20
N VAL A 508 -4.16 1.34 3.94
CA VAL A 508 -3.89 0.35 2.87
C VAL A 508 -2.71 -0.56 3.24
N TYR A 509 -1.57 -0.02 3.66
CA TYR A 509 -0.41 -0.84 4.07
C TYR A 509 -0.76 -1.79 5.22
N TRP A 510 -1.43 -1.31 6.27
CA TRP A 510 -1.85 -2.16 7.38
C TRP A 510 -2.84 -3.24 6.95
N GLY A 511 -3.71 -2.92 6.00
CA GLY A 511 -4.63 -3.89 5.42
C GLY A 511 -3.89 -5.03 4.71
N TYR A 512 -2.88 -4.71 3.91
CA TYR A 512 -2.05 -5.70 3.23
C TYR A 512 -1.25 -6.56 4.22
N GLU A 513 -0.63 -5.94 5.22
CA GLU A 513 0.11 -6.66 6.27
C GLU A 513 -0.81 -7.64 7.03
N ALA A 514 -1.99 -7.17 7.46
CA ALA A 514 -2.95 -8.00 8.15
C ALA A 514 -3.50 -9.13 7.26
N LEU A 515 -3.76 -8.85 5.98
CA LEU A 515 -4.26 -9.85 5.03
C LEU A 515 -3.21 -10.91 4.69
N SER A 516 -1.94 -10.53 4.57
CA SER A 516 -0.83 -11.45 4.35
C SER A 516 -0.70 -12.45 5.50
N ARG A 517 -0.55 -11.96 6.74
CA ARG A 517 -0.50 -12.83 7.94
C ARG A 517 -1.75 -13.68 8.11
N PHE A 518 -2.91 -13.12 7.79
CA PHE A 518 -4.19 -13.82 7.86
C PHE A 518 -4.24 -14.99 6.88
N THR A 519 -3.81 -14.77 5.64
CA THR A 519 -3.81 -15.80 4.61
C THR A 519 -2.80 -16.90 4.93
N GLU A 520 -1.59 -16.55 5.39
CA GLU A 520 -0.59 -17.51 5.86
C GLU A 520 -1.14 -18.42 6.96
N LYS A 521 -1.85 -17.84 7.94
CA LYS A 521 -2.38 -18.58 9.08
C LYS A 521 -3.58 -19.47 8.74
N TYR A 522 -4.53 -18.99 7.94
CA TYR A 522 -5.83 -19.64 7.76
C TYR A 522 -6.06 -20.29 6.39
N PHE A 523 -5.17 -20.06 5.43
CA PHE A 523 -5.30 -20.54 4.05
C PHE A 523 -4.00 -21.21 3.58
N SER A 524 -3.42 -22.11 4.38
CA SER A 524 -2.20 -22.86 3.99
C SER A 524 -2.46 -24.04 3.03
N ASP A 525 -3.68 -24.59 3.01
CA ASP A 525 -4.08 -25.83 2.30
C ASP A 525 -4.84 -25.67 0.95
N PRO A 526 -5.44 -24.52 0.56
CA PRO A 526 -6.08 -24.41 -0.75
C PRO A 526 -5.05 -24.28 -1.86
N GLN A 527 -5.27 -25.00 -2.97
CA GLN A 527 -4.53 -24.75 -4.20
C GLN A 527 -4.83 -23.32 -4.65
N PRO A 528 -3.80 -22.53 -5.00
CA PRO A 528 -3.98 -21.15 -5.43
C PRO A 528 -4.82 -21.11 -6.73
N ALA A 529 -5.80 -20.22 -6.78
CA ALA A 529 -6.58 -19.96 -7.98
C ALA A 529 -6.43 -18.49 -8.38
N SER A 530 -5.71 -18.23 -9.47
CA SER A 530 -5.59 -16.88 -10.02
C SER A 530 -6.82 -16.47 -10.83
N GLY A 531 -7.07 -15.17 -10.86
CA GLY A 531 -8.21 -14.59 -11.56
C GLY A 531 -8.63 -13.25 -10.97
N GLU A 532 -9.88 -12.87 -11.18
CA GLU A 532 -10.43 -11.62 -10.68
C GLU A 532 -11.89 -11.75 -10.26
N LEU A 533 -12.29 -10.92 -9.30
CA LEU A 533 -13.66 -10.72 -8.86
C LEU A 533 -14.00 -9.23 -8.95
N GLU A 534 -14.94 -8.87 -9.82
CA GLU A 534 -15.52 -7.54 -9.81
C GLU A 534 -16.53 -7.44 -8.64
N LEU A 535 -16.41 -6.40 -7.81
CA LEU A 535 -17.34 -6.11 -6.71
C LEU A 535 -18.28 -4.95 -7.05
N PHE A 536 -17.74 -3.97 -7.74
CA PHE A 536 -18.45 -2.80 -8.26
C PHE A 536 -17.97 -2.57 -9.68
N LYS A 537 -18.75 -1.85 -10.48
CA LYS A 537 -18.30 -1.40 -11.80
C LYS A 537 -16.93 -0.73 -11.66
N ASN A 538 -15.93 -1.30 -12.33
CA ASN A 538 -14.54 -0.86 -12.28
C ASN A 538 -13.88 -0.97 -10.89
N GLN A 539 -14.30 -1.87 -10.01
CA GLN A 539 -13.58 -2.16 -8.76
C GLN A 539 -13.42 -3.67 -8.58
N LYS A 540 -12.17 -4.14 -8.59
CA LYS A 540 -11.84 -5.57 -8.68
C LYS A 540 -10.91 -6.03 -7.55
N ILE A 541 -11.15 -7.25 -7.08
CA ILE A 541 -10.17 -8.04 -6.34
C ILE A 541 -9.45 -8.91 -7.38
N VAL A 542 -8.12 -8.85 -7.43
CA VAL A 542 -7.29 -9.68 -8.30
C VAL A 542 -6.56 -10.70 -7.45
N PHE A 543 -6.75 -11.97 -7.79
CA PHE A 543 -6.09 -13.12 -7.16
C PHE A 543 -4.84 -13.45 -7.97
N ALA A 544 -3.65 -13.18 -7.44
CA ALA A 544 -2.40 -13.24 -8.22
C ALA A 544 -1.36 -14.18 -7.64
N ASP A 545 -0.87 -15.13 -8.45
CA ASP A 545 0.10 -16.16 -8.05
C ASP A 545 1.51 -15.62 -7.77
N GLN A 546 1.77 -14.34 -8.04
CA GLN A 546 3.06 -13.71 -7.80
C GLN A 546 3.00 -12.95 -6.48
N PRO A 547 3.68 -13.42 -5.40
CA PRO A 547 3.71 -12.72 -4.12
C PRO A 547 4.18 -11.27 -4.24
N SER A 548 5.08 -11.02 -5.20
CA SER A 548 5.56 -9.68 -5.56
C SER A 548 4.48 -8.69 -5.95
N LYS A 549 3.30 -9.14 -6.40
CA LYS A 549 2.18 -8.29 -6.80
C LYS A 549 1.17 -8.08 -5.67
N VAL A 550 1.23 -8.87 -4.60
CA VAL A 550 0.40 -8.72 -3.40
C VAL A 550 1.03 -7.61 -2.53
N ASP A 551 0.99 -6.39 -3.04
CA ASP A 551 1.61 -5.22 -2.43
C ASP A 551 0.71 -3.98 -2.51
N ALA A 552 0.76 -3.19 -1.44
CA ALA A 552 0.03 -1.94 -1.32
C ALA A 552 0.42 -0.92 -2.40
N ASP A 553 1.72 -0.68 -2.61
CA ASP A 553 2.18 0.28 -3.60
C ASP A 553 1.84 -0.21 -5.02
N TRP A 554 2.01 -1.51 -5.31
CA TRP A 554 1.59 -2.06 -6.61
C TRP A 554 0.11 -1.83 -6.87
N ALA A 555 -0.76 -2.13 -5.91
CA ALA A 555 -2.21 -1.98 -6.08
C ALA A 555 -2.68 -0.53 -6.18
N ILE A 556 -2.08 0.38 -5.40
CA ILE A 556 -2.32 1.83 -5.53
C ILE A 556 -1.95 2.29 -6.95
N SER A 557 -0.78 1.85 -7.44
CA SER A 557 -0.26 2.24 -8.76
C SER A 557 -1.11 1.67 -9.88
N ALA A 558 -1.44 0.38 -9.83
CA ALA A 558 -2.29 -0.29 -10.81
C ALA A 558 -3.67 0.35 -10.88
N SER A 559 -4.21 0.76 -9.73
CA SER A 559 -5.49 1.46 -9.71
C SER A 559 -5.40 2.81 -10.38
N GLN A 560 -4.39 3.63 -10.07
CA GLN A 560 -4.29 5.00 -10.61
C GLN A 560 -4.29 5.08 -12.13
N GLN A 561 -3.90 4.01 -12.81
CA GLN A 561 -3.73 4.00 -14.26
C GLN A 561 -4.82 3.29 -15.02
N ARG A 562 -5.45 2.34 -14.37
CA ARG A 562 -6.58 1.65 -14.95
C ARG A 562 -7.81 2.51 -14.73
N SER A 563 -8.81 2.33 -15.59
CA SER A 563 -10.15 2.83 -15.32
C SER A 563 -10.78 2.20 -14.07
N SER A 564 -10.12 1.20 -13.47
CA SER A 564 -10.59 0.44 -12.31
C SER A 564 -9.72 0.57 -11.07
N ASP A 565 -10.36 0.53 -9.90
CA ASP A 565 -9.71 0.30 -8.63
C ASP A 565 -9.42 -1.19 -8.47
N ILE A 566 -8.24 -1.52 -7.99
CA ILE A 566 -7.77 -2.90 -7.86
C ILE A 566 -7.12 -3.09 -6.50
N VAL A 567 -7.47 -4.19 -5.85
CA VAL A 567 -6.72 -4.77 -4.75
C VAL A 567 -6.18 -6.12 -5.23
N VAL A 568 -4.88 -6.35 -5.08
CA VAL A 568 -4.29 -7.65 -5.38
C VAL A 568 -4.17 -8.42 -4.09
N VAL A 569 -4.68 -9.64 -4.06
CA VAL A 569 -4.66 -10.50 -2.89
C VAL A 569 -4.08 -11.85 -3.24
N ASP A 570 -3.69 -12.58 -2.19
CA ASP A 570 -3.21 -13.94 -2.33
C ASP A 570 -4.30 -14.84 -2.98
N PRO A 571 -3.92 -15.66 -3.97
CA PRO A 571 -4.86 -16.46 -4.75
C PRO A 571 -5.56 -17.53 -3.93
N ARG A 572 -5.05 -17.87 -2.74
CA ARG A 572 -5.67 -18.82 -1.81
C ARG A 572 -7.00 -18.30 -1.24
N LEU A 573 -7.21 -16.98 -1.22
CA LEU A 573 -8.49 -16.38 -0.81
C LEU A 573 -9.61 -16.61 -1.84
N ALA A 574 -9.27 -16.91 -3.10
CA ALA A 574 -10.25 -17.12 -4.15
C ALA A 574 -11.23 -18.27 -3.84
N SER A 575 -10.80 -19.28 -3.08
CA SER A 575 -11.64 -20.44 -2.73
C SER A 575 -12.88 -20.06 -1.92
N GLN A 576 -12.83 -18.99 -1.13
CA GLN A 576 -13.99 -18.49 -0.38
C GLN A 576 -15.06 -17.93 -1.32
N PHE A 577 -14.67 -17.04 -2.23
CA PHE A 577 -15.58 -16.46 -3.23
C PHE A 577 -16.07 -17.51 -4.23
N PHE A 578 -15.21 -18.46 -4.60
CA PHE A 578 -15.63 -19.60 -5.41
C PHE A 578 -16.71 -20.41 -4.70
N THR A 579 -16.55 -20.73 -3.41
CA THR A 579 -17.55 -21.46 -2.61
C THR A 579 -18.91 -20.75 -2.61
N TYR A 580 -18.94 -19.43 -2.44
CA TYR A 580 -20.17 -18.64 -2.54
C TYR A 580 -20.81 -18.72 -3.92
N SER A 581 -20.03 -18.54 -5.00
CA SER A 581 -20.54 -18.52 -6.38
C SER A 581 -21.15 -19.86 -6.86
N ARG A 582 -20.81 -20.97 -6.17
CA ARG A 582 -21.37 -22.29 -6.42
C ARG A 582 -22.72 -22.55 -5.75
N GLN A 583 -23.14 -21.68 -4.83
CA GLN A 583 -24.45 -21.83 -4.18
C GLN A 583 -25.60 -21.41 -5.11
N PRO A 584 -26.85 -21.86 -4.84
CA PRO A 584 -28.04 -21.33 -5.49
C PRO A 584 -28.34 -19.90 -5.01
N GLY A 585 -29.29 -19.23 -5.68
CA GLY A 585 -29.80 -17.91 -5.30
C GLY A 585 -29.21 -16.75 -6.09
N ILE A 586 -29.85 -15.58 -5.97
CA ILE A 586 -29.59 -14.42 -6.83
C ILE A 586 -28.19 -13.82 -6.63
N LEU A 587 -27.65 -13.79 -5.41
CA LEU A 587 -26.33 -13.23 -5.12
C LEU A 587 -25.22 -14.16 -5.63
N ALA A 588 -25.36 -15.46 -5.40
CA ALA A 588 -24.40 -16.45 -5.90
C ALA A 588 -24.34 -16.46 -7.43
N LYS A 589 -25.49 -16.30 -8.11
CA LYS A 589 -25.56 -16.13 -9.57
C LYS A 589 -24.83 -14.86 -10.04
N GLN A 590 -24.99 -13.73 -9.35
CA GLN A 590 -24.28 -12.50 -9.71
C GLN A 590 -22.78 -12.62 -9.46
N MET A 591 -22.37 -13.18 -8.31
CA MET A 591 -20.96 -13.42 -8.01
C MET A 591 -20.32 -14.32 -9.06
N ARG A 592 -20.99 -15.39 -9.50
CA ARG A 592 -20.50 -16.28 -10.58
C ARG A 592 -20.26 -15.55 -11.89
N ARG A 593 -21.08 -14.55 -12.23
CA ARG A 593 -20.90 -13.74 -13.45
C ARG A 593 -19.71 -12.79 -13.35
N GLN A 594 -19.37 -12.34 -12.14
CA GLN A 594 -18.32 -11.35 -11.89
C GLN A 594 -16.99 -11.99 -11.44
N LEU A 595 -17.00 -13.30 -11.17
CA LEU A 595 -15.85 -14.09 -10.77
C LEU A 595 -15.28 -14.84 -11.99
N ASN A 596 -14.05 -14.49 -12.37
CA ASN A 596 -13.31 -15.15 -13.44
C ASN A 596 -12.04 -15.78 -12.84
N LEU A 597 -12.03 -17.10 -12.64
CA LEU A 597 -10.91 -17.85 -12.06
C LEU A 597 -10.37 -18.90 -13.04
N LYS A 598 -9.05 -19.04 -13.12
CA LYS A 598 -8.40 -20.05 -13.98
C LYS A 598 -8.49 -21.48 -13.44
N ASN A 599 -8.68 -21.68 -12.13
CA ASN A 599 -8.76 -23.00 -11.48
C ASN A 599 -9.48 -22.93 -10.11
N GLY A 600 -10.77 -22.54 -10.11
CA GLY A 600 -11.52 -22.38 -8.85
C GLY A 600 -11.66 -23.68 -8.05
N GLN A 601 -11.33 -23.65 -6.76
CA GLN A 601 -11.49 -24.79 -5.84
C GLN A 601 -12.33 -24.44 -4.62
N LEU A 602 -13.08 -25.44 -4.13
CA LEU A 602 -13.83 -25.33 -2.88
C LEU A 602 -12.90 -25.43 -1.68
N ILE A 603 -13.29 -24.81 -0.56
CA ILE A 603 -12.58 -24.98 0.71
C ILE A 603 -12.71 -26.43 1.19
N LYS A 604 -11.56 -27.08 1.44
CA LYS A 604 -11.49 -28.48 1.89
C LYS A 604 -12.06 -28.70 3.29
N ASN A 605 -11.81 -27.75 4.20
CA ASN A 605 -12.34 -27.82 5.57
C ASN A 605 -13.88 -27.79 5.55
N LYS A 606 -14.50 -28.93 5.88
CA LYS A 606 -15.96 -29.11 5.82
C LYS A 606 -16.73 -28.10 6.67
N ASN A 607 -16.23 -27.77 7.87
CA ASN A 607 -16.90 -26.83 8.77
C ASN A 607 -16.85 -25.40 8.24
N HIS A 608 -15.68 -24.98 7.74
CA HIS A 608 -15.53 -23.66 7.11
C HIS A 608 -16.42 -23.55 5.86
N ARG A 609 -16.39 -24.56 4.99
CA ARG A 609 -17.26 -24.62 3.80
C ARG A 609 -18.74 -24.57 4.18
N GLN A 610 -19.18 -25.34 5.18
CA GLN A 610 -20.56 -25.33 5.64
C GLN A 610 -20.97 -23.96 6.18
N PHE A 611 -20.11 -23.31 6.96
CA PHE A 611 -20.37 -21.96 7.46
C PHE A 611 -20.55 -20.94 6.32
N LEU A 612 -19.73 -21.03 5.27
CA LEU A 612 -19.87 -20.18 4.07
C LEU A 612 -21.19 -20.43 3.33
N VAL A 613 -21.59 -21.70 3.19
CA VAL A 613 -22.87 -22.11 2.61
C VAL A 613 -24.03 -21.51 3.39
N ASP A 614 -24.02 -21.63 4.72
CA ASP A 614 -25.07 -21.09 5.58
C ASP A 614 -25.15 -19.56 5.48
N LYS A 615 -24.00 -18.87 5.47
CA LYS A 615 -23.91 -17.41 5.33
C LYS A 615 -24.50 -16.93 4.01
N ILE A 616 -24.09 -17.49 2.88
CA ILE A 616 -24.59 -17.05 1.57
C ILE A 616 -26.04 -17.49 1.34
N ARG A 617 -26.51 -18.60 1.92
CA ARG A 617 -27.93 -18.98 1.92
C ARG A 617 -28.78 -17.92 2.61
N LEU A 618 -28.38 -17.45 3.80
CA LEU A 618 -29.08 -16.38 4.50
C LEU A 618 -29.03 -15.05 3.74
N ALA A 619 -27.88 -14.72 3.14
CA ALA A 619 -27.76 -13.53 2.32
C ALA A 619 -28.70 -13.59 1.10
N ASN A 620 -28.77 -14.73 0.41
CA ASN A 620 -29.67 -14.95 -0.72
C ASN A 620 -31.13 -14.84 -0.30
N HIS A 621 -31.52 -15.47 0.81
CA HIS A 621 -32.89 -15.37 1.32
C HIS A 621 -33.28 -13.91 1.57
N CYS A 622 -32.40 -13.14 2.23
CA CYS A 622 -32.62 -11.73 2.44
C CYS A 622 -32.69 -10.94 1.12
N ALA A 623 -31.81 -11.22 0.16
CA ALA A 623 -31.78 -10.52 -1.11
C ALA A 623 -33.03 -10.83 -1.98
N GLU A 624 -33.52 -12.06 -1.96
CA GLU A 624 -34.75 -12.48 -2.62
C GLU A 624 -35.97 -11.81 -2.01
N PHE A 625 -36.04 -11.73 -0.68
CA PHE A 625 -37.04 -10.92 0.02
C PHE A 625 -36.98 -9.46 -0.44
N LEU A 626 -35.80 -8.82 -0.39
CA LEU A 626 -35.64 -7.42 -0.77
C LEU A 626 -36.09 -7.18 -2.21
N LYS A 627 -35.71 -8.05 -3.14
CA LYS A 627 -36.09 -7.94 -4.55
C LYS A 627 -37.60 -8.13 -4.75
N ARG A 628 -38.20 -9.13 -4.12
CA ARG A 628 -39.64 -9.42 -4.22
C ARG A 628 -40.49 -8.25 -3.72
N GLU A 629 -40.08 -7.63 -2.62
CA GLU A 629 -40.80 -6.52 -1.99
C GLU A 629 -40.37 -5.13 -2.55
N GLY A 630 -39.57 -5.09 -3.62
CA GLY A 630 -39.21 -3.85 -4.32
C GLY A 630 -38.17 -2.96 -3.63
N PHE A 631 -37.41 -3.48 -2.66
CA PHE A 631 -36.32 -2.75 -2.02
C PHE A 631 -35.07 -2.69 -2.92
N LYS A 632 -34.53 -1.48 -3.12
CA LYS A 632 -33.30 -1.25 -3.91
C LYS A 632 -32.00 -1.40 -3.09
N SER A 633 -32.11 -1.51 -1.77
CA SER A 633 -30.97 -1.56 -0.84
C SER A 633 -31.37 -2.21 0.48
N GLY A 634 -30.43 -2.32 1.42
CA GLY A 634 -30.68 -2.81 2.78
C GLY A 634 -30.17 -4.21 3.08
N LEU A 635 -29.40 -4.81 2.16
CA LEU A 635 -28.74 -6.08 2.43
C LEU A 635 -27.53 -5.87 3.37
N TYR A 636 -27.40 -6.70 4.40
CA TYR A 636 -26.32 -6.60 5.40
C TYR A 636 -24.92 -6.78 4.76
N ARG A 637 -24.76 -7.80 3.91
CA ARG A 637 -23.52 -8.09 3.16
C ARG A 637 -23.84 -8.44 1.72
N PHE A 638 -22.92 -8.12 0.80
CA PHE A 638 -23.10 -8.32 -0.66
C PHE A 638 -24.16 -7.41 -1.29
N GLY A 639 -24.53 -6.29 -0.64
CA GLY A 639 -25.53 -5.35 -1.18
C GLY A 639 -25.16 -4.75 -2.54
N PHE A 640 -23.90 -4.86 -2.94
CA PHE A 640 -23.42 -4.49 -4.27
C PHE A 640 -23.90 -5.40 -5.41
N TYR A 641 -24.37 -6.62 -5.10
CA TYR A 641 -25.00 -7.52 -6.06
C TYR A 641 -26.52 -7.41 -6.13
N LEU A 642 -27.14 -6.57 -5.29
CA LEU A 642 -28.59 -6.37 -5.29
C LEU A 642 -29.05 -5.39 -6.39
N LYS A 643 -28.12 -4.61 -6.95
CA LYS A 643 -28.40 -3.53 -7.90
C LYS A 643 -28.77 -4.01 -9.30
#